data_AF-A0A524D6Q2-F1
#
_entry.id   AF-A0A524D6Q2-F1
#
_cell.length_a   1.000
_cell.length_b   1.000
_cell.length_c   1.000
_cell.angle_alpha   90.00
_cell.angle_beta   90.00
_cell.angle_gamma   90.00
#
_symmetry.space_group_name_H-M   'P 1'
#
loop_
_entity.id
_entity.type
_entity.pdbx_description
1 polymer ?
#
loop_
_entity_poly.entity_id
_entity_poly.type
_entity_poly.pdbx_seq_one_letter_code
_entity_poly.pdbx_strand_id
1 'polypeptide(L)'
;MRLAQACTILLLVAGPSLSVFSFSSSLDSELSIGDVSTRIQPFYRYSSNENVDPFNITENADFLTYSQYGAGTPASPYIIENLNVSAQGLCICMMNTTAHFIIRGCVLDSGASQYGYGALTLIGVANGQIEDNLFNSGDHGIATSDIRNSKFTRNRFNVDRLCFLSFESSNCVFSNNTQITEDVRYPVHIQGAVGFTIRDNFFPSAIAEGIRLSTSINCSLQNNTAHISRSSEYSLGAFTLRDCDACVVSDCTAIGFAIGVEIVGGADNRVIDNILSSTTWGVRVTGNDTYVANNEISALYSGIEIQSSTAVSVVTNSIQNIREDSHGVSILAGSQISVDSNYISNSGTGIRLHSSTDTDLSRNRIVDCVTGISIEEDPNPVQTLTRPERCKIQNNVLEGCGFRFDLWSPASFNHHISGNTVNGQVMGYFFNRTDEVIDGSGFGQLILAVCEDVLVKNANFVNQSTALSVQFCSDVEVTDVALFNSEVGIHIRASSQIVLNSVECSDSDIGLHVQESLEVYTYRSQFHGNNYGILVEDSPGISLYGCHLSANYLSAVVIGAHGGIIEFNHIHHNEYGLHLLRTNQALVTGNRITYNSETGIVLNRASDGNRVYGNQIGWNGINAICGGQNNHWDDGVSHGNLWSDLGEHANYEIDSDDVDRYPEVLLGNSSTAASETEPAKEYTPLDDPLLTLLLAFASCGIAFCIIRSIRKHP
;
A
#
# COMPACT_ATOMS: atom_id res chain seq x y z
N MET A 1 -11.98 -21.55 21.12
CA MET A 1 -12.63 -20.41 21.79
C MET A 1 -11.73 -20.00 22.95
N ARG A 2 -11.18 -18.76 22.91
CA ARG A 2 -10.01 -18.19 23.62
C ARG A 2 -8.62 -18.46 23.00
N LEU A 3 -8.13 -17.46 22.25
CA LEU A 3 -6.75 -16.95 22.21
C LEU A 3 -6.66 -15.89 21.09
N ALA A 4 -7.12 -14.68 21.40
CA ALA A 4 -6.94 -13.47 20.60
C ALA A 4 -6.62 -12.36 21.59
N GLN A 5 -5.37 -12.35 22.05
CA GLN A 5 -4.74 -11.32 22.90
C GLN A 5 -3.23 -11.54 22.81
N ALA A 6 -2.53 -10.77 21.98
CA ALA A 6 -1.19 -10.24 22.24
C ALA A 6 -0.71 -9.40 21.03
N CYS A 7 0.01 -8.32 21.35
CA CYS A 7 0.78 -7.43 20.47
C CYS A 7 0.07 -6.18 19.91
N THR A 8 -0.55 -5.42 20.82
CA THR A 8 -0.38 -3.96 20.86
C THR A 8 0.96 -3.66 21.56
N ILE A 9 1.94 -3.10 20.86
CA ILE A 9 3.06 -2.38 21.51
C ILE A 9 3.01 -0.94 21.02
N LEU A 10 2.53 -0.08 21.93
CA LEU A 10 2.69 1.36 21.92
C LEU A 10 4.18 1.66 22.19
N LEU A 11 4.86 2.35 21.27
CA LEU A 11 6.11 3.05 21.59
C LEU A 11 5.84 4.56 21.52
N LEU A 12 5.50 5.10 22.69
CA LEU A 12 5.56 6.53 23.00
C LEU A 12 7.03 6.93 23.09
N VAL A 13 7.55 7.63 22.08
CA VAL A 13 8.74 8.48 22.24
C VAL A 13 8.30 9.91 21.99
N ALA A 14 8.32 10.72 23.05
CA ALA A 14 8.13 12.15 22.99
C ALA A 14 9.44 12.82 22.54
N GLY A 15 9.36 13.67 21.51
CA GLY A 15 10.44 14.53 21.02
C GLY A 15 9.90 15.53 19.99
N PRO A 16 10.44 16.76 19.91
CA PRO A 16 9.64 17.96 19.68
C PRO A 16 9.34 18.28 18.20
N SER A 17 8.23 18.98 18.01
CA SER A 17 7.86 19.85 16.89
C SER A 17 8.87 19.98 15.75
N LEU A 18 8.59 19.31 14.63
CA LEU A 18 9.20 19.60 13.34
C LEU A 18 8.15 20.20 12.41
N SER A 19 8.48 21.41 11.96
CA SER A 19 7.79 22.21 10.97
C SER A 19 7.58 21.43 9.67
N VAL A 20 6.36 21.50 9.16
CA VAL A 20 5.96 21.05 7.83
C VAL A 20 6.85 21.74 6.78
N PHE A 21 7.75 20.99 6.16
CA PHE A 21 8.38 21.39 4.91
C PHE A 21 7.50 20.87 3.77
N SER A 22 6.93 21.81 3.03
CA SER A 22 6.19 21.57 1.80
C SER A 22 7.14 21.09 0.71
N PHE A 23 6.96 19.85 0.25
CA PHE A 23 7.42 19.47 -1.09
C PHE A 23 6.37 19.96 -2.09
N SER A 24 6.74 20.94 -2.90
CA SER A 24 5.98 21.33 -4.09
C SER A 24 6.29 20.34 -5.21
N SER A 25 5.48 19.29 -5.35
CA SER A 25 5.32 18.59 -6.62
C SER A 25 4.12 19.20 -7.35
N SER A 26 4.38 19.75 -8.52
CA SER A 26 3.38 20.41 -9.36
C SER A 26 2.40 19.39 -9.93
N LEU A 27 1.28 19.13 -9.24
CA LEU A 27 -0.02 18.84 -9.84
C LEU A 27 -1.14 19.01 -8.78
N ASP A 28 -1.26 20.22 -8.23
CA ASP A 28 -2.47 20.63 -7.52
C ASP A 28 -3.60 20.83 -8.54
N SER A 29 -4.29 19.74 -8.87
CA SER A 29 -5.72 19.82 -9.16
C SER A 29 -6.47 19.16 -8.01
N GLU A 30 -6.28 19.69 -6.79
CA GLU A 30 -7.31 19.54 -5.77
C GLU A 30 -8.60 20.12 -6.33
N LEU A 31 -9.59 19.27 -6.56
CA LEU A 31 -10.98 19.68 -6.68
C LEU A 31 -11.34 20.44 -5.39
N SER A 32 -11.10 21.76 -5.42
CA SER A 32 -11.37 22.62 -4.29
C SER A 32 -12.86 22.59 -3.97
N ILE A 33 -13.18 22.73 -2.68
CA ILE A 33 -14.54 22.85 -2.11
C ILE A 33 -15.41 23.90 -2.87
N GLY A 34 -14.79 24.81 -3.62
CA GLY A 34 -15.45 25.84 -4.42
C GLY A 34 -16.46 25.32 -5.45
N ASP A 35 -16.19 24.19 -6.11
CA ASP A 35 -17.07 23.65 -7.17
C ASP A 35 -18.37 23.03 -6.62
N VAL A 36 -18.36 22.65 -5.34
CA VAL A 36 -19.46 21.97 -4.65
C VAL A 36 -20.55 22.96 -4.18
N SER A 37 -20.21 24.24 -4.00
CA SER A 37 -21.13 25.28 -3.49
C SER A 37 -22.24 25.68 -4.47
N THR A 38 -22.08 25.37 -5.77
CA THR A 38 -23.03 25.74 -6.83
C THR A 38 -24.29 24.87 -6.88
N ARG A 39 -24.32 23.75 -6.15
CA ARG A 39 -25.47 22.80 -6.15
C ARG A 39 -26.56 23.11 -5.14
N ILE A 40 -26.40 24.11 -4.26
CA ILE A 40 -27.44 24.52 -3.31
C ILE A 40 -28.47 25.41 -4.04
N GLN A 41 -29.57 24.82 -4.48
CA GLN A 41 -30.67 25.55 -5.11
C GLN A 41 -31.36 26.51 -4.11
N PRO A 42 -31.79 27.72 -4.55
CA PRO A 42 -32.54 28.64 -3.70
C PRO A 42 -33.88 28.04 -3.27
N PHE A 43 -34.17 28.09 -1.97
CA PHE A 43 -35.41 27.59 -1.38
C PHE A 43 -36.47 28.66 -1.35
N TYR A 44 -37.63 28.41 -1.97
CA TYR A 44 -38.81 29.25 -1.81
C TYR A 44 -39.58 28.79 -0.56
N ARG A 45 -39.57 29.64 0.47
CA ARG A 45 -40.27 29.41 1.73
C ARG A 45 -41.77 29.65 1.53
N TYR A 46 -42.55 28.58 1.47
CA TYR A 46 -44.02 28.63 1.40
C TYR A 46 -44.66 28.04 2.66
N SER A 47 -44.28 28.50 3.86
CA SER A 47 -44.95 28.06 5.09
C SER A 47 -45.91 29.14 5.59
N SER A 48 -47.14 28.76 5.95
CA SER A 48 -47.94 29.53 6.91
C SER A 48 -47.15 29.69 8.22
N ASN A 49 -47.22 30.85 8.87
CA ASN A 49 -46.56 31.05 10.17
C ASN A 49 -47.22 30.28 11.32
N GLU A 50 -48.34 29.59 11.07
CA GLU A 50 -49.07 28.83 12.08
C GLU A 50 -48.64 27.35 12.07
N ASN A 51 -48.32 26.84 13.26
CA ASN A 51 -48.00 25.44 13.50
C ASN A 51 -49.28 24.60 13.54
N VAL A 52 -49.28 23.43 12.90
CA VAL A 52 -50.42 22.50 12.87
C VAL A 52 -50.12 21.24 13.70
N ASP A 53 -51.16 20.62 14.24
CA ASP A 53 -51.04 19.38 15.01
C ASP A 53 -50.49 18.21 14.17
N PRO A 54 -49.83 17.21 14.78
CA PRO A 54 -49.31 16.04 14.08
C PRO A 54 -50.38 15.21 13.38
N PHE A 55 -50.00 14.56 12.28
CA PHE A 55 -50.88 13.82 11.39
C PHE A 55 -50.74 12.32 11.63
N ASN A 56 -51.86 11.63 11.78
CA ASN A 56 -51.90 10.17 11.88
C ASN A 56 -52.93 9.62 10.88
N ILE A 57 -52.44 9.02 9.79
CA ILE A 57 -53.24 8.50 8.68
C ILE A 57 -53.08 6.99 8.65
N THR A 58 -54.07 6.27 9.16
CA THR A 58 -54.03 4.81 9.29
C THR A 58 -54.86 4.09 8.21
N GLU A 59 -55.72 4.84 7.53
CA GLU A 59 -56.51 4.38 6.39
C GLU A 59 -56.83 5.52 5.40
N ASN A 60 -57.35 5.19 4.21
CA ASN A 60 -57.66 6.18 3.17
C ASN A 60 -58.66 7.26 3.61
N ALA A 61 -59.53 6.96 4.57
CA ALA A 61 -60.57 7.89 5.06
C ALA A 61 -59.97 9.01 5.92
N ASP A 62 -58.86 8.75 6.62
CA ASP A 62 -58.22 9.71 7.52
C ASP A 62 -57.71 10.95 6.76
N PHE A 63 -57.38 10.81 5.48
CA PHE A 63 -56.97 11.94 4.63
C PHE A 63 -58.00 13.07 4.57
N LEU A 64 -59.30 12.79 4.71
CA LEU A 64 -60.36 13.81 4.67
C LEU A 64 -60.32 14.77 5.86
N THR A 65 -59.66 14.38 6.96
CA THR A 65 -59.46 15.20 8.15
C THR A 65 -58.30 16.19 7.98
N TYR A 66 -57.37 15.89 7.08
CA TYR A 66 -56.02 16.43 7.10
C TYR A 66 -55.56 17.04 5.76
N SER A 67 -56.19 16.69 4.64
CA SER A 67 -55.79 17.14 3.30
C SER A 67 -56.83 18.06 2.65
N GLN A 68 -56.37 18.94 1.76
CA GLN A 68 -57.26 19.64 0.83
C GLN A 68 -57.58 18.69 -0.34
N TYR A 69 -58.82 18.69 -0.84
CA TYR A 69 -59.28 17.76 -1.88
C TYR A 69 -58.47 17.90 -3.20
N GLY A 70 -57.76 16.82 -3.61
CA GLY A 70 -57.23 16.62 -4.97
C GLY A 70 -55.98 17.46 -5.33
N ALA A 71 -54.98 17.07 -6.13
CA ALA A 71 -54.88 16.05 -7.17
C ALA A 71 -53.47 15.40 -7.22
N GLY A 72 -53.10 14.61 -6.21
CA GLY A 72 -51.87 13.81 -6.21
C GLY A 72 -51.90 12.56 -7.13
N THR A 73 -52.44 12.67 -8.34
CA THR A 73 -53.27 11.67 -9.11
C THR A 73 -52.91 10.19 -9.26
N PRO A 74 -53.99 9.33 -9.29
CA PRO A 74 -54.42 8.80 -10.59
C PRO A 74 -55.69 9.41 -11.18
N ALA A 75 -56.50 10.15 -10.41
CA ALA A 75 -57.43 11.11 -11.02
C ALA A 75 -57.82 12.30 -10.12
N SER A 76 -57.85 12.17 -8.79
CA SER A 76 -57.80 13.34 -7.87
C SER A 76 -57.61 12.97 -6.38
N PRO A 77 -56.44 12.51 -5.96
CA PRO A 77 -56.14 12.05 -4.62
C PRO A 77 -55.34 13.13 -3.87
N TYR A 78 -54.79 12.79 -2.70
CA TYR A 78 -54.57 13.76 -1.63
C TYR A 78 -53.32 14.62 -1.78
N ILE A 79 -53.40 15.87 -1.30
CA ILE A 79 -52.26 16.78 -1.19
C ILE A 79 -52.18 17.30 0.24
N ILE A 80 -51.00 17.21 0.84
CA ILE A 80 -50.61 17.88 2.07
C ILE A 80 -49.53 18.89 1.67
N GLU A 81 -49.80 20.18 1.77
CA GLU A 81 -48.85 21.19 1.29
C GLU A 81 -48.77 22.47 2.12
N ASN A 82 -47.59 23.09 2.10
CA ASN A 82 -47.34 24.43 2.65
C ASN A 82 -47.61 24.55 4.17
N LEU A 83 -47.45 23.46 4.91
CA LEU A 83 -47.71 23.40 6.35
C LEU A 83 -46.43 23.45 7.19
N ASN A 84 -46.54 23.94 8.42
CA ASN A 84 -45.53 23.79 9.45
C ASN A 84 -46.05 22.82 10.52
N VAL A 85 -45.41 21.66 10.68
CA VAL A 85 -45.83 20.63 11.65
C VAL A 85 -44.69 20.40 12.64
N SER A 86 -44.95 20.71 13.91
CA SER A 86 -44.00 20.52 15.00
C SER A 86 -44.56 19.59 16.06
N ALA A 87 -43.75 18.61 16.47
CA ALA A 87 -44.15 17.58 17.43
C ALA A 87 -42.97 17.17 18.33
N GLN A 88 -43.24 16.83 19.60
CA GLN A 88 -42.25 16.15 20.46
C GLN A 88 -41.95 14.70 20.01
N GLY A 89 -42.77 14.16 19.10
CA GLY A 89 -42.61 12.84 18.47
C GLY A 89 -42.67 12.96 16.95
N LEU A 90 -43.37 12.03 16.28
CA LEU A 90 -43.54 12.04 14.83
C LEU A 90 -44.38 13.26 14.39
N CYS A 91 -44.06 13.87 13.25
CA CYS A 91 -44.89 14.93 12.67
C CYS A 91 -46.00 14.35 11.80
N ILE A 92 -45.66 13.42 10.92
CA ILE A 92 -46.61 12.74 10.03
C ILE A 92 -46.33 11.24 10.06
N CYS A 93 -47.34 10.46 10.45
CA CYS A 93 -47.33 9.00 10.35
C CYS A 93 -48.42 8.55 9.37
N MET A 94 -48.06 7.74 8.37
CA MET A 94 -49.01 7.12 7.45
C MET A 94 -48.81 5.61 7.37
N MET A 95 -49.90 4.86 7.39
CA MET A 95 -49.88 3.41 7.35
C MET A 95 -50.94 2.87 6.38
N ASN A 96 -50.63 1.73 5.74
CA ASN A 96 -51.57 0.87 5.01
C ASN A 96 -52.45 1.58 3.95
N THR A 97 -51.88 2.55 3.23
CA THR A 97 -52.59 3.26 2.15
C THR A 97 -51.98 2.99 0.78
N THR A 98 -52.85 2.76 -0.21
CA THR A 98 -52.50 2.62 -1.63
C THR A 98 -52.94 3.82 -2.45
N ALA A 99 -53.61 4.80 -1.83
CA ALA A 99 -53.99 6.03 -2.48
C ALA A 99 -52.72 6.78 -2.91
N HIS A 100 -52.76 7.46 -4.06
CA HIS A 100 -51.63 8.34 -4.39
C HIS A 100 -51.75 9.63 -3.57
N PHE A 101 -50.62 10.22 -3.22
CA PHE A 101 -50.62 11.47 -2.48
C PHE A 101 -49.36 12.27 -2.76
N ILE A 102 -49.45 13.58 -2.53
CA ILE A 102 -48.29 14.48 -2.55
C ILE A 102 -48.14 15.11 -1.16
N ILE A 103 -46.92 15.11 -0.62
CA ILE A 103 -46.53 15.93 0.53
C ILE A 103 -45.50 16.94 0.01
N ARG A 104 -45.81 18.24 0.03
CA ARG A 104 -44.89 19.25 -0.52
C ARG A 104 -44.84 20.59 0.18
N GLY A 105 -43.68 21.24 0.15
CA GLY A 105 -43.51 22.57 0.73
C GLY A 105 -43.73 22.62 2.25
N CYS A 106 -43.71 21.47 2.93
CA CYS A 106 -43.92 21.40 4.38
C CYS A 106 -42.60 21.60 5.14
N VAL A 107 -42.70 22.17 6.33
CA VAL A 107 -41.63 22.21 7.34
C VAL A 107 -42.00 21.24 8.46
N LEU A 108 -41.11 20.28 8.74
CA LEU A 108 -41.33 19.22 9.72
C LEU A 108 -40.28 19.35 10.83
N ASP A 109 -40.74 19.64 12.06
CA ASP A 109 -39.90 19.86 13.24
C ASP A 109 -40.21 18.80 14.31
N SER A 110 -39.38 17.75 14.38
CA SER A 110 -39.67 16.54 15.14
C SER A 110 -38.71 16.35 16.32
N GLY A 111 -39.26 16.04 17.49
CA GLY A 111 -38.51 15.54 18.65
C GLY A 111 -38.29 14.02 18.65
N ALA A 112 -38.65 13.31 17.57
CA ALA A 112 -38.49 11.87 17.50
C ALA A 112 -37.00 11.46 17.47
N SER A 113 -36.65 10.50 18.34
CA SER A 113 -35.29 9.98 18.49
C SER A 113 -35.21 8.45 18.46
N GLN A 114 -36.36 7.77 18.25
CA GLN A 114 -36.42 6.32 18.20
C GLN A 114 -35.94 5.80 16.84
N TYR A 115 -35.03 4.82 16.84
CA TYR A 115 -34.62 4.12 15.63
C TYR A 115 -35.80 3.46 14.91
N GLY A 116 -35.86 3.59 13.59
CA GLY A 116 -36.97 3.10 12.76
C GLY A 116 -38.09 4.11 12.52
N TYR A 117 -38.05 5.28 13.17
CA TYR A 117 -39.06 6.33 13.02
C TYR A 117 -38.42 7.67 12.67
N GLY A 118 -39.07 8.45 11.81
CA GLY A 118 -38.63 9.81 11.45
C GLY A 118 -39.76 10.82 11.54
N ALA A 119 -39.44 12.09 11.30
CA ALA A 119 -40.41 13.18 11.26
C ALA A 119 -41.59 12.85 10.31
N LEU A 120 -41.29 12.22 9.17
CA LEU A 120 -42.24 11.51 8.32
C LEU A 120 -42.01 10.00 8.40
N THR A 121 -43.03 9.23 8.80
CA THR A 121 -42.99 7.76 8.85
C THR A 121 -44.07 7.17 7.94
N LEU A 122 -43.68 6.27 7.02
CA LEU A 122 -44.59 5.60 6.07
C LEU A 122 -44.45 4.07 6.16
N ILE A 123 -45.53 3.33 6.45
CA ILE A 123 -45.49 1.87 6.63
C ILE A 123 -46.56 1.18 5.78
N GLY A 124 -46.16 0.29 4.86
CA GLY A 124 -47.10 -0.42 3.97
C GLY A 124 -47.85 0.53 3.03
N VAL A 125 -47.14 1.53 2.50
CA VAL A 125 -47.71 2.61 1.70
C VAL A 125 -47.27 2.50 0.23
N ALA A 126 -48.09 2.97 -0.70
CA ALA A 126 -47.72 3.03 -2.12
C ALA A 126 -48.05 4.38 -2.76
N ASN A 127 -47.37 4.68 -3.87
CA ASN A 127 -47.69 5.80 -4.76
C ASN A 127 -47.57 7.22 -4.15
N GLY A 128 -46.71 7.39 -3.14
CA GLY A 128 -46.45 8.68 -2.52
C GLY A 128 -45.43 9.52 -3.30
N GLN A 129 -45.63 10.84 -3.34
CA GLN A 129 -44.65 11.82 -3.79
C GLN A 129 -44.34 12.79 -2.65
N ILE A 130 -43.12 12.75 -2.14
CA ILE A 130 -42.66 13.58 -1.04
C ILE A 130 -41.64 14.54 -1.64
N GLU A 131 -42.05 15.80 -1.87
CA GLU A 131 -41.23 16.74 -2.63
C GLU A 131 -41.09 18.12 -2.01
N ASP A 132 -39.93 18.76 -2.19
CA ASP A 132 -39.73 20.16 -1.80
C ASP A 132 -40.03 20.45 -0.30
N ASN A 133 -39.82 19.47 0.58
CA ASN A 133 -40.03 19.63 2.03
C ASN A 133 -38.73 19.96 2.77
N LEU A 134 -38.86 20.62 3.93
CA LEU A 134 -37.78 20.87 4.88
C LEU A 134 -37.99 20.03 6.14
N PHE A 135 -37.09 19.07 6.37
CA PHE A 135 -36.96 18.36 7.63
C PHE A 135 -36.04 19.17 8.54
N ASN A 136 -36.60 19.94 9.46
CA ASN A 136 -35.93 21.05 10.15
C ASN A 136 -35.18 20.63 11.41
N SER A 137 -35.59 19.53 12.04
CA SER A 137 -34.98 19.02 13.27
C SER A 137 -35.31 17.53 13.43
N GLY A 138 -34.62 16.90 14.37
CA GLY A 138 -34.86 15.53 14.78
C GLY A 138 -33.77 14.58 14.35
N ASP A 139 -33.91 13.33 14.78
CA ASP A 139 -32.88 12.31 14.58
C ASP A 139 -32.95 11.71 13.16
N HIS A 140 -34.17 11.47 12.66
CA HIS A 140 -34.40 11.02 11.28
C HIS A 140 -35.44 11.89 10.55
N GLY A 141 -35.17 12.19 9.28
CA GLY A 141 -36.09 12.94 8.42
C GLY A 141 -37.26 12.07 7.95
N ILE A 142 -36.97 11.08 7.11
CA ILE A 142 -37.97 10.17 6.55
C ILE A 142 -37.62 8.72 6.91
N ALA A 143 -38.58 7.99 7.48
CA ALA A 143 -38.49 6.55 7.71
C ALA A 143 -39.59 5.81 6.95
N THR A 144 -39.24 4.73 6.26
CA THR A 144 -40.18 3.93 5.47
C THR A 144 -40.02 2.43 5.72
N SER A 145 -41.11 1.70 5.62
CA SER A 145 -41.12 0.23 5.63
C SER A 145 -42.19 -0.28 4.69
N ASP A 146 -41.85 -1.25 3.84
CA ASP A 146 -42.75 -1.80 2.80
C ASP A 146 -43.36 -0.71 1.89
N ILE A 147 -42.54 0.26 1.45
CA ILE A 147 -42.98 1.31 0.50
C ILE A 147 -42.83 0.85 -0.95
N ARG A 148 -43.83 1.17 -1.80
CA ARG A 148 -43.81 0.83 -3.24
C ARG A 148 -44.08 2.03 -4.15
N ASN A 149 -43.45 2.07 -5.32
CA ASN A 149 -43.77 3.01 -6.41
C ASN A 149 -43.79 4.50 -5.97
N SER A 150 -42.92 4.87 -5.04
CA SER A 150 -42.95 6.19 -4.39
C SER A 150 -41.69 7.00 -4.67
N LYS A 151 -41.80 8.33 -4.63
CA LYS A 151 -40.73 9.27 -4.96
C LYS A 151 -40.47 10.25 -3.82
N PHE A 152 -39.20 10.49 -3.52
CA PHE A 152 -38.72 11.41 -2.49
C PHE A 152 -37.74 12.38 -3.15
N THR A 153 -38.21 13.57 -3.52
CA THR A 153 -37.47 14.45 -4.42
C THR A 153 -37.29 15.87 -3.92
N ARG A 154 -36.10 16.47 -4.07
CA ARG A 154 -35.86 17.88 -3.72
C ARG A 154 -36.15 18.25 -2.26
N ASN A 155 -36.02 17.29 -1.34
CA ASN A 155 -36.17 17.56 0.08
C ASN A 155 -34.85 18.04 0.69
N ARG A 156 -34.94 18.89 1.71
CA ARG A 156 -33.81 19.44 2.46
C ARG A 156 -33.81 18.88 3.88
N PHE A 157 -32.63 18.45 4.34
CA PHE A 157 -32.49 17.74 5.61
C PHE A 157 -31.56 18.49 6.58
N ASN A 158 -32.14 18.91 7.70
CA ASN A 158 -31.46 19.42 8.89
C ASN A 158 -31.76 18.47 10.06
N VAL A 159 -31.15 17.28 10.03
CA VAL A 159 -31.39 16.18 10.98
C VAL A 159 -30.06 15.60 11.45
N ASP A 160 -30.05 14.95 12.61
CA ASP A 160 -28.78 14.54 13.25
C ASP A 160 -28.22 13.20 12.71
N ARG A 161 -29.09 12.26 12.33
CA ARG A 161 -28.66 10.87 12.03
C ARG A 161 -28.99 10.36 10.64
N LEU A 162 -30.25 10.29 10.24
CA LEU A 162 -30.66 9.75 8.93
C LEU A 162 -31.55 10.72 8.18
N CYS A 163 -31.15 11.13 6.97
CA CYS A 163 -32.06 11.84 6.08
C CYS A 163 -33.15 10.87 5.61
N PHE A 164 -32.76 9.66 5.23
CA PHE A 164 -33.66 8.63 4.70
C PHE A 164 -33.32 7.23 5.23
N LEU A 165 -34.33 6.57 5.80
CA LEU A 165 -34.29 5.18 6.25
C LEU A 165 -35.39 4.39 5.53
N SER A 166 -35.06 3.21 4.97
CA SER A 166 -36.04 2.37 4.27
C SER A 166 -35.81 0.88 4.48
N PHE A 167 -36.89 0.13 4.69
CA PHE A 167 -36.89 -1.32 4.82
C PHE A 167 -37.85 -1.96 3.80
N GLU A 168 -37.42 -3.07 3.18
CA GLU A 168 -38.27 -3.96 2.35
C GLU A 168 -39.07 -3.24 1.26
N SER A 169 -38.42 -2.29 0.57
CA SER A 169 -39.10 -1.31 -0.29
C SER A 169 -38.77 -1.51 -1.77
N SER A 170 -39.73 -1.23 -2.66
CA SER A 170 -39.57 -1.55 -4.08
C SER A 170 -40.00 -0.46 -5.05
N ASN A 171 -39.27 -0.36 -6.16
CA ASN A 171 -39.54 0.58 -7.26
C ASN A 171 -39.68 2.04 -6.79
N CYS A 172 -38.82 2.45 -5.85
CA CYS A 172 -38.82 3.77 -5.26
C CYS A 172 -37.65 4.61 -5.75
N VAL A 173 -37.82 5.94 -5.71
CA VAL A 173 -36.80 6.90 -6.16
C VAL A 173 -36.51 7.90 -5.05
N PHE A 174 -35.26 8.03 -4.65
CA PHE A 174 -34.76 9.09 -3.76
C PHE A 174 -33.81 9.99 -4.56
N SER A 175 -34.24 11.19 -4.95
CA SER A 175 -33.44 12.01 -5.86
C SER A 175 -33.42 13.52 -5.64
N ASN A 176 -32.32 14.18 -5.97
CA ASN A 176 -32.15 15.64 -5.85
C ASN A 176 -32.33 16.15 -4.41
N ASN A 177 -32.07 15.32 -3.40
CA ASN A 177 -32.19 15.74 -2.00
C ASN A 177 -30.86 16.30 -1.49
N THR A 178 -30.94 17.19 -0.50
CA THR A 178 -29.77 17.90 0.01
C THR A 178 -29.74 17.92 1.53
N GLN A 179 -28.63 17.46 2.10
CA GLN A 179 -28.31 17.78 3.49
C GLN A 179 -27.92 19.25 3.61
N ILE A 180 -28.45 19.93 4.62
CA ILE A 180 -28.17 21.34 4.92
C ILE A 180 -27.64 21.59 6.34
N THR A 181 -27.58 20.54 7.17
CA THR A 181 -26.92 20.59 8.49
C THR A 181 -25.41 20.44 8.36
N GLU A 182 -24.70 20.90 9.39
CA GLU A 182 -23.25 20.78 9.50
C GLU A 182 -22.78 19.33 9.64
N ASP A 183 -23.57 18.41 10.23
CA ASP A 183 -23.19 17.01 10.42
C ASP A 183 -24.40 16.05 10.31
N VAL A 184 -24.27 14.96 9.54
CA VAL A 184 -25.21 13.82 9.52
C VAL A 184 -24.44 12.51 9.65
N ARG A 185 -24.87 11.62 10.56
CA ARG A 185 -24.14 10.36 10.79
C ARG A 185 -24.25 9.35 9.64
N TYR A 186 -25.47 9.06 9.19
CA TYR A 186 -25.78 8.06 8.18
C TYR A 186 -26.85 8.63 7.22
N PRO A 187 -26.50 9.48 6.25
CA PRO A 187 -27.50 10.20 5.46
C PRO A 187 -28.57 9.29 4.83
N VAL A 188 -28.18 8.15 4.27
CA VAL A 188 -29.13 7.21 3.66
C VAL A 188 -28.81 5.77 4.05
N HIS A 189 -29.81 5.06 4.58
CA HIS A 189 -29.74 3.62 4.80
C HIS A 189 -30.99 2.92 4.26
N ILE A 190 -30.79 1.96 3.37
CA ILE A 190 -31.84 1.16 2.76
C ILE A 190 -31.49 -0.31 2.91
N GLN A 191 -32.45 -1.11 3.36
CA GLN A 191 -32.30 -2.55 3.55
C GLN A 191 -33.44 -3.31 2.86
N GLY A 192 -33.11 -4.42 2.19
CA GLY A 192 -34.12 -5.29 1.57
C GLY A 192 -34.81 -4.67 0.35
N ALA A 193 -34.16 -3.75 -0.36
CA ALA A 193 -34.82 -3.03 -1.44
C ALA A 193 -34.70 -3.73 -2.80
N VAL A 194 -35.70 -3.53 -3.66
CA VAL A 194 -35.72 -4.08 -5.03
C VAL A 194 -36.02 -2.96 -6.03
N GLY A 195 -35.14 -2.74 -7.00
CA GLY A 195 -35.39 -1.72 -8.04
C GLY A 195 -35.35 -0.28 -7.52
N PHE A 196 -34.63 -0.02 -6.42
CA PHE A 196 -34.55 1.31 -5.81
C PHE A 196 -33.52 2.18 -6.55
N THR A 197 -33.88 3.42 -6.85
CA THR A 197 -32.98 4.39 -7.50
C THR A 197 -32.65 5.54 -6.55
N ILE A 198 -31.37 5.75 -6.26
CA ILE A 198 -30.85 6.86 -5.46
C ILE A 198 -29.99 7.72 -6.37
N ARG A 199 -30.43 8.93 -6.71
CA ARG A 199 -29.68 9.75 -7.67
C ARG A 199 -29.66 11.25 -7.43
N ASP A 200 -28.60 11.92 -7.87
CA ASP A 200 -28.48 13.38 -7.80
C ASP A 200 -28.57 13.94 -6.37
N ASN A 201 -28.25 13.15 -5.34
CA ASN A 201 -28.31 13.62 -3.95
C ASN A 201 -26.97 14.22 -3.50
N PHE A 202 -27.05 15.18 -2.58
CA PHE A 202 -25.89 15.92 -2.10
C PHE A 202 -25.78 15.90 -0.57
N PHE A 203 -24.71 15.29 -0.07
CA PHE A 203 -24.39 15.12 1.34
C PHE A 203 -23.00 15.72 1.65
N PRO A 204 -22.90 17.05 1.87
CA PRO A 204 -21.63 17.74 2.04
C PRO A 204 -20.89 17.46 3.34
N SER A 205 -21.56 16.91 4.34
CA SER A 205 -21.02 16.77 5.69
C SER A 205 -21.52 15.50 6.40
N ALA A 206 -21.20 14.34 5.84
CA ALA A 206 -21.36 13.09 6.55
C ALA A 206 -20.26 12.94 7.62
N ILE A 207 -20.50 12.18 8.70
CA ILE A 207 -19.48 11.95 9.75
C ILE A 207 -19.16 10.47 10.04
N ALA A 208 -19.98 9.53 9.57
CA ALA A 208 -19.71 8.09 9.74
C ALA A 208 -19.80 7.32 8.42
N GLU A 209 -20.93 7.33 7.72
CA GLU A 209 -21.10 6.63 6.43
C GLU A 209 -21.91 7.53 5.49
N GLY A 210 -21.80 7.32 4.17
CA GLY A 210 -22.64 8.02 3.20
C GLY A 210 -23.97 7.30 2.94
N ILE A 211 -24.06 6.61 1.81
CA ILE A 211 -25.25 5.88 1.36
C ILE A 211 -24.99 4.38 1.49
N ARG A 212 -25.83 3.69 2.27
CA ARG A 212 -25.78 2.23 2.42
C ARG A 212 -26.99 1.55 1.81
N LEU A 213 -26.74 0.53 1.00
CA LEU A 213 -27.67 -0.54 0.65
C LEU A 213 -27.27 -1.84 1.34
N SER A 214 -28.24 -2.53 1.93
CA SER A 214 -28.06 -3.88 2.50
C SER A 214 -29.10 -4.84 1.92
N THR A 215 -28.69 -6.08 1.63
CA THR A 215 -29.58 -7.16 1.17
C THR A 215 -30.53 -6.73 0.05
N SER A 216 -30.04 -5.90 -0.88
CA SER A 216 -30.86 -5.23 -1.90
C SER A 216 -30.51 -5.72 -3.30
N ILE A 217 -31.48 -5.70 -4.21
CA ILE A 217 -31.36 -6.29 -5.54
C ILE A 217 -31.72 -5.26 -6.60
N ASN A 218 -30.93 -5.21 -7.68
CA ASN A 218 -31.22 -4.38 -8.85
C ASN A 218 -31.44 -2.89 -8.48
N CYS A 219 -30.63 -2.37 -7.55
CA CYS A 219 -30.70 -0.99 -7.10
C CYS A 219 -29.57 -0.16 -7.74
N SER A 220 -29.77 1.15 -7.85
CA SER A 220 -28.79 2.06 -8.45
C SER A 220 -28.52 3.28 -7.57
N LEU A 221 -27.24 3.60 -7.43
CA LEU A 221 -26.71 4.84 -6.86
C LEU A 221 -26.06 5.61 -8.01
N GLN A 222 -26.67 6.70 -8.47
CA GLN A 222 -26.21 7.45 -9.64
C GLN A 222 -25.99 8.94 -9.34
N ASN A 223 -24.83 9.50 -9.71
CA ASN A 223 -24.58 10.95 -9.59
C ASN A 223 -24.83 11.51 -8.18
N ASN A 224 -24.49 10.73 -7.13
CA ASN A 224 -24.57 11.20 -5.75
C ASN A 224 -23.21 11.76 -5.33
N THR A 225 -23.23 12.83 -4.55
CA THR A 225 -22.02 13.41 -3.97
C THR A 225 -22.07 13.28 -2.46
N ALA A 226 -21.06 12.64 -1.88
CA ALA A 226 -20.87 12.51 -0.45
C ALA A 226 -19.49 13.06 -0.07
N HIS A 227 -19.43 13.87 0.98
CA HIS A 227 -18.20 14.39 1.56
C HIS A 227 -18.23 14.21 3.07
N ILE A 228 -17.11 13.80 3.65
CA ILE A 228 -16.96 13.69 5.11
C ILE A 228 -16.48 15.03 5.67
N SER A 229 -17.21 15.61 6.64
CA SER A 229 -16.84 16.92 7.23
C SER A 229 -15.73 16.80 8.26
N ARG A 230 -15.77 15.74 9.07
CA ARG A 230 -14.76 15.35 10.06
C ARG A 230 -14.84 13.83 10.25
N SER A 231 -13.69 13.14 10.24
CA SER A 231 -13.67 11.69 10.42
C SER A 231 -14.01 11.32 11.86
N SER A 232 -15.07 10.55 12.08
CA SER A 232 -15.19 9.77 13.31
C SER A 232 -14.22 8.58 13.28
N GLU A 233 -13.84 8.02 14.44
CA GLU A 233 -12.99 6.80 14.54
C GLU A 233 -13.60 5.57 13.83
N TYR A 234 -14.85 5.68 13.36
CA TYR A 234 -15.62 4.62 12.72
C TYR A 234 -16.06 4.98 11.29
N SER A 235 -15.40 5.93 10.60
CA SER A 235 -15.83 6.29 9.24
C SER A 235 -15.78 5.07 8.30
N LEU A 236 -16.93 4.71 7.70
CA LEU A 236 -17.13 3.61 6.76
C LEU A 236 -17.17 4.13 5.31
N GLY A 237 -17.70 3.33 4.39
CA GLY A 237 -17.84 3.66 2.97
C GLY A 237 -18.68 4.92 2.69
N ALA A 238 -18.30 5.70 1.68
CA ALA A 238 -19.17 6.73 1.13
C ALA A 238 -20.38 6.11 0.43
N PHE A 239 -20.14 5.01 -0.30
CA PHE A 239 -21.19 4.21 -0.94
C PHE A 239 -20.96 2.73 -0.60
N THR A 240 -21.88 2.12 0.14
CA THR A 240 -21.74 0.76 0.65
C THR A 240 -22.82 -0.15 0.09
N LEU A 241 -22.42 -1.26 -0.52
CA LEU A 241 -23.29 -2.36 -0.92
C LEU A 241 -22.96 -3.59 -0.05
N ARG A 242 -23.88 -4.00 0.81
CA ARG A 242 -23.70 -5.17 1.69
C ARG A 242 -24.70 -6.27 1.31
N ASP A 243 -24.21 -7.43 0.92
CA ASP A 243 -25.00 -8.58 0.49
C ASP A 243 -26.03 -8.19 -0.59
N CYS A 244 -25.64 -7.27 -1.48
CA CYS A 244 -26.50 -6.77 -2.55
C CYS A 244 -26.17 -7.45 -3.86
N ASP A 245 -27.18 -7.67 -4.70
CA ASP A 245 -27.00 -8.32 -6.00
C ASP A 245 -27.43 -7.40 -7.14
N ALA A 246 -26.70 -7.45 -8.25
CA ALA A 246 -27.01 -6.70 -9.47
C ALA A 246 -27.17 -5.19 -9.23
N CYS A 247 -26.45 -4.62 -8.26
CA CYS A 247 -26.52 -3.20 -7.93
C CYS A 247 -25.42 -2.39 -8.62
N VAL A 248 -25.71 -1.12 -8.90
CA VAL A 248 -24.79 -0.22 -9.63
C VAL A 248 -24.50 1.02 -8.81
N VAL A 249 -23.22 1.35 -8.66
CA VAL A 249 -22.73 2.65 -8.18
C VAL A 249 -22.06 3.35 -9.36
N SER A 250 -22.67 4.40 -9.88
CA SER A 250 -22.13 5.13 -11.04
C SER A 250 -22.16 6.64 -10.92
N ASP A 251 -21.21 7.30 -11.58
CA ASP A 251 -21.14 8.77 -11.66
C ASP A 251 -21.06 9.44 -10.28
N CYS A 252 -20.73 8.71 -9.21
CA CYS A 252 -20.77 9.22 -7.85
C CYS A 252 -19.43 9.86 -7.47
N THR A 253 -19.48 10.82 -6.55
CA THR A 253 -18.31 11.50 -6.00
C THR A 253 -18.22 11.25 -4.51
N ALA A 254 -17.10 10.68 -4.06
CA ALA A 254 -16.76 10.49 -2.65
C ALA A 254 -15.49 11.28 -2.30
N ILE A 255 -15.53 12.06 -1.23
CA ILE A 255 -14.38 12.86 -0.78
C ILE A 255 -14.09 12.60 0.70
N GLY A 256 -12.85 12.23 1.01
CA GLY A 256 -12.32 12.17 2.39
C GLY A 256 -12.69 10.92 3.20
N PHE A 257 -13.56 10.03 2.69
CA PHE A 257 -14.00 8.84 3.41
C PHE A 257 -12.89 7.82 3.59
N ALA A 258 -12.96 7.00 4.65
CA ALA A 258 -12.06 5.86 4.77
C ALA A 258 -12.17 4.92 3.56
N ILE A 259 -13.37 4.66 3.06
CA ILE A 259 -13.58 3.87 1.84
C ILE A 259 -14.46 4.69 0.87
N GLY A 260 -14.06 4.84 -0.38
CA GLY A 260 -14.89 5.48 -1.41
C GLY A 260 -16.13 4.63 -1.71
N VAL A 261 -15.91 3.41 -2.21
CA VAL A 261 -16.97 2.41 -2.45
C VAL A 261 -16.62 1.09 -1.79
N GLU A 262 -17.54 0.54 -1.00
CA GLU A 262 -17.37 -0.75 -0.31
C GLU A 262 -18.39 -1.77 -0.81
N ILE A 263 -17.91 -2.92 -1.29
CA ILE A 263 -18.72 -4.08 -1.67
C ILE A 263 -18.43 -5.23 -0.68
N VAL A 264 -19.42 -5.57 0.14
CA VAL A 264 -19.34 -6.61 1.16
C VAL A 264 -20.29 -7.75 0.81
N GLY A 265 -19.78 -8.84 0.26
CA GLY A 265 -20.62 -9.94 -0.24
C GLY A 265 -21.47 -9.57 -1.46
N GLY A 266 -22.43 -10.41 -1.79
CA GLY A 266 -23.27 -10.26 -3.00
C GLY A 266 -22.53 -10.52 -4.31
N ALA A 267 -23.25 -10.42 -5.43
CA ALA A 267 -22.77 -10.70 -6.78
C ALA A 267 -23.31 -9.71 -7.84
N ASP A 268 -22.71 -9.72 -9.03
CA ASP A 268 -23.13 -8.91 -10.20
C ASP A 268 -23.14 -7.39 -9.94
N ASN A 269 -22.34 -6.91 -8.99
CA ASN A 269 -22.27 -5.49 -8.65
C ASN A 269 -21.34 -4.73 -9.57
N ARG A 270 -21.66 -3.46 -9.83
CA ARG A 270 -20.92 -2.60 -10.77
C ARG A 270 -20.54 -1.27 -10.12
N VAL A 271 -19.26 -0.89 -10.21
CA VAL A 271 -18.72 0.38 -9.71
C VAL A 271 -18.06 1.10 -10.88
N ILE A 272 -18.75 2.08 -11.47
CA ILE A 272 -18.36 2.64 -12.77
C ILE A 272 -18.37 4.16 -12.79
N ASP A 273 -17.38 4.79 -13.43
CA ASP A 273 -17.37 6.24 -13.70
C ASP A 273 -17.44 7.10 -12.41
N ASN A 274 -16.90 6.61 -11.28
CA ASN A 274 -16.90 7.35 -10.02
C ASN A 274 -15.60 8.15 -9.81
N ILE A 275 -15.70 9.24 -9.04
CA ILE A 275 -14.56 10.05 -8.59
C ILE A 275 -14.40 9.85 -7.08
N LEU A 276 -13.32 9.20 -6.68
CA LEU A 276 -13.03 8.81 -5.29
C LEU A 276 -11.75 9.48 -4.85
N SER A 277 -11.86 10.58 -4.09
CA SER A 277 -10.74 11.47 -3.78
C SER A 277 -10.47 11.57 -2.29
N SER A 278 -9.19 11.65 -1.93
CA SER A 278 -8.72 11.76 -0.55
C SER A 278 -9.26 10.64 0.35
N THR A 279 -9.48 9.45 -0.21
CA THR A 279 -9.95 8.29 0.54
C THR A 279 -8.81 7.48 1.13
N THR A 280 -9.03 6.64 2.15
CA THR A 280 -7.99 5.68 2.57
C THR A 280 -7.92 4.49 1.60
N TRP A 281 -9.07 3.89 1.30
CA TRP A 281 -9.28 2.94 0.21
C TRP A 281 -10.20 3.57 -0.84
N GLY A 282 -9.86 3.49 -2.11
CA GLY A 282 -10.78 3.91 -3.19
C GLY A 282 -11.97 2.97 -3.27
N VAL A 283 -11.72 1.73 -3.72
CA VAL A 283 -12.73 0.67 -3.80
C VAL A 283 -12.27 -0.56 -3.03
N ARG A 284 -13.15 -1.12 -2.20
CA ARG A 284 -12.89 -2.40 -1.50
C ARG A 284 -13.94 -3.44 -1.88
N VAL A 285 -13.48 -4.61 -2.31
CA VAL A 285 -14.34 -5.70 -2.80
C VAL A 285 -14.06 -6.98 -2.01
N THR A 286 -15.11 -7.51 -1.37
CA THR A 286 -15.16 -8.86 -0.78
C THR A 286 -16.33 -9.69 -1.32
N GLY A 287 -17.13 -9.12 -2.23
CA GLY A 287 -18.17 -9.82 -3.01
C GLY A 287 -17.61 -10.49 -4.27
N ASN A 288 -18.43 -11.28 -4.95
CA ASN A 288 -18.05 -11.97 -6.20
C ASN A 288 -18.62 -11.23 -7.42
N ASP A 289 -18.24 -11.66 -8.62
CA ASP A 289 -18.86 -11.24 -9.88
C ASP A 289 -18.98 -9.71 -10.01
N THR A 290 -17.95 -8.99 -9.56
CA THR A 290 -17.96 -7.53 -9.43
C THR A 290 -17.18 -6.89 -10.57
N TYR A 291 -17.74 -5.84 -11.15
CA TYR A 291 -17.14 -5.08 -12.25
C TYR A 291 -16.80 -3.65 -11.82
N VAL A 292 -15.52 -3.33 -11.74
CA VAL A 292 -15.00 -2.01 -11.33
C VAL A 292 -14.33 -1.35 -12.53
N ALA A 293 -14.91 -0.28 -13.09
CA ALA A 293 -14.36 0.32 -14.30
C ALA A 293 -14.44 1.84 -14.39
N ASN A 294 -13.49 2.44 -15.12
CA ASN A 294 -13.48 3.89 -15.41
C ASN A 294 -13.55 4.80 -14.17
N ASN A 295 -13.10 4.34 -13.00
CA ASN A 295 -13.09 5.19 -11.82
C ASN A 295 -11.80 6.02 -11.79
N GLU A 296 -11.92 7.27 -11.34
CA GLU A 296 -10.79 8.13 -10.98
C GLU A 296 -10.58 8.05 -9.47
N ILE A 297 -9.43 7.53 -9.05
CA ILE A 297 -9.15 7.18 -7.66
C ILE A 297 -7.87 7.85 -7.19
N SER A 298 -7.99 8.66 -6.14
CA SER A 298 -6.87 9.19 -5.36
C SER A 298 -7.05 8.74 -3.91
N ALA A 299 -6.24 7.77 -3.48
CA ALA A 299 -6.38 7.13 -2.18
C ALA A 299 -5.04 7.06 -1.43
N LEU A 300 -5.05 6.96 -0.09
CA LEU A 300 -3.82 6.95 0.71
C LEU A 300 -3.21 5.55 0.87
N TYR A 301 -4.02 4.48 0.94
CA TYR A 301 -3.55 3.12 1.25
C TYR A 301 -3.81 2.10 0.14
N SER A 302 -5.02 2.02 -0.42
CA SER A 302 -5.24 1.18 -1.59
C SER A 302 -6.16 1.85 -2.58
N GLY A 303 -5.79 1.91 -3.85
CA GLY A 303 -6.70 2.37 -4.89
C GLY A 303 -7.89 1.42 -5.01
N ILE A 304 -7.61 0.15 -5.28
CA ILE A 304 -8.59 -0.93 -5.35
C ILE A 304 -8.06 -2.14 -4.58
N GLU A 305 -8.82 -2.62 -3.59
CA GLU A 305 -8.52 -3.85 -2.86
C GLU A 305 -9.57 -4.93 -3.15
N ILE A 306 -9.10 -6.11 -3.55
CA ILE A 306 -9.91 -7.31 -3.77
C ILE A 306 -9.45 -8.37 -2.77
N GLN A 307 -10.37 -8.86 -1.95
CA GLN A 307 -10.06 -9.82 -0.89
C GLN A 307 -11.02 -11.01 -0.93
N SER A 308 -10.46 -12.21 -1.13
CA SER A 308 -11.18 -13.49 -1.09
C SER A 308 -12.38 -13.54 -2.05
N SER A 309 -12.28 -12.86 -3.18
CA SER A 309 -13.34 -12.74 -4.19
C SER A 309 -13.08 -13.61 -5.41
N THR A 310 -14.15 -13.98 -6.11
CA THR A 310 -14.11 -14.69 -7.40
C THR A 310 -14.73 -13.85 -8.50
N ALA A 311 -14.21 -13.96 -9.73
CA ALA A 311 -14.79 -13.35 -10.93
C ALA A 311 -14.90 -11.81 -10.87
N VAL A 312 -13.86 -11.14 -10.37
CA VAL A 312 -13.81 -9.67 -10.32
C VAL A 312 -13.04 -9.13 -11.53
N SER A 313 -13.59 -8.12 -12.19
CA SER A 313 -12.94 -7.40 -13.30
C SER A 313 -12.67 -5.95 -12.92
N VAL A 314 -11.42 -5.52 -13.04
CA VAL A 314 -10.94 -4.16 -12.80
C VAL A 314 -10.41 -3.61 -14.13
N VAL A 315 -11.15 -2.67 -14.74
CA VAL A 315 -10.91 -2.27 -16.12
C VAL A 315 -10.82 -0.75 -16.25
N THR A 316 -9.79 -0.24 -16.95
CA THR A 316 -9.72 1.19 -17.34
C THR A 316 -9.88 2.22 -16.21
N ASN A 317 -9.46 1.88 -15.00
CA ASN A 317 -9.41 2.82 -13.87
C ASN A 317 -8.12 3.66 -13.92
N SER A 318 -8.20 4.88 -13.40
CA SER A 318 -7.06 5.78 -13.19
C SER A 318 -6.80 5.93 -11.69
N ILE A 319 -5.65 5.44 -11.23
CA ILE A 319 -5.31 5.33 -9.81
C ILE A 319 -4.00 6.08 -9.52
N GLN A 320 -4.02 6.98 -8.54
CA GLN A 320 -2.85 7.81 -8.19
C GLN A 320 -2.79 8.21 -6.71
N ASN A 321 -1.67 8.83 -6.32
CA ASN A 321 -1.41 9.42 -5.01
C ASN A 321 -1.47 8.42 -3.84
N ILE A 322 -1.04 7.18 -4.09
CA ILE A 322 -0.97 6.14 -3.07
C ILE A 322 0.35 6.27 -2.31
N ARG A 323 0.34 6.06 -0.99
CA ARG A 323 1.59 6.05 -0.20
C ARG A 323 2.61 5.03 -0.73
N GLU A 324 3.88 5.29 -0.45
CA GLU A 324 5.00 4.44 -0.87
C GLU A 324 4.99 3.03 -0.28
N ASP A 325 4.28 2.80 0.83
CA ASP A 325 4.18 1.50 1.52
C ASP A 325 2.86 0.76 1.22
N SER A 326 2.17 1.18 0.16
CA SER A 326 0.76 0.93 -0.11
C SER A 326 0.55 0.53 -1.59
N HIS A 327 -0.69 0.26 -2.03
CA HIS A 327 -0.93 -0.43 -3.32
C HIS A 327 -1.91 0.30 -4.25
N GLY A 328 -1.63 0.36 -5.55
CA GLY A 328 -2.61 0.82 -6.55
C GLY A 328 -3.79 -0.14 -6.65
N VAL A 329 -3.50 -1.40 -7.03
CA VAL A 329 -4.44 -2.52 -7.00
C VAL A 329 -3.84 -3.64 -6.16
N SER A 330 -4.57 -4.11 -5.14
CA SER A 330 -4.17 -5.24 -4.30
C SER A 330 -5.15 -6.39 -4.45
N ILE A 331 -4.66 -7.58 -4.79
CA ILE A 331 -5.43 -8.81 -4.89
C ILE A 331 -4.93 -9.77 -3.82
N LEU A 332 -5.80 -10.12 -2.87
CA LEU A 332 -5.52 -11.04 -1.78
C LEU A 332 -6.46 -12.25 -1.86
N ALA A 333 -5.91 -13.43 -2.15
CA ALA A 333 -6.67 -14.68 -2.26
C ALA A 333 -7.85 -14.64 -3.25
N GLY A 334 -7.68 -13.94 -4.37
CA GLY A 334 -8.67 -13.91 -5.45
C GLY A 334 -8.61 -15.14 -6.36
N SER A 335 -9.71 -15.44 -7.03
CA SER A 335 -9.75 -16.42 -8.14
C SER A 335 -10.49 -15.84 -9.34
N GLN A 336 -10.03 -16.14 -10.56
CA GLN A 336 -10.67 -15.63 -11.79
C GLN A 336 -10.73 -14.09 -11.83
N ILE A 337 -9.64 -13.43 -11.44
CA ILE A 337 -9.55 -11.97 -11.39
C ILE A 337 -8.98 -11.45 -12.71
N SER A 338 -9.55 -10.38 -13.25
CA SER A 338 -9.01 -9.68 -14.43
C SER A 338 -8.70 -8.24 -14.06
N VAL A 339 -7.45 -7.81 -14.21
CA VAL A 339 -7.03 -6.42 -14.11
C VAL A 339 -6.50 -5.98 -15.47
N ASP A 340 -7.32 -5.22 -16.20
CA ASP A 340 -7.07 -4.89 -17.59
C ASP A 340 -7.07 -3.40 -17.91
N SER A 341 -6.07 -2.95 -18.66
CA SER A 341 -6.06 -1.60 -19.24
C SER A 341 -6.17 -0.46 -18.22
N ASN A 342 -5.72 -0.65 -16.98
CA ASN A 342 -5.72 0.38 -15.95
C ASN A 342 -4.47 1.27 -16.07
N TYR A 343 -4.60 2.52 -15.64
CA TYR A 343 -3.51 3.47 -15.47
C TYR A 343 -3.24 3.66 -13.98
N ILE A 344 -2.04 3.30 -13.53
CA ILE A 344 -1.64 3.37 -12.12
C ILE A 344 -0.35 4.18 -12.04
N SER A 345 -0.30 5.20 -11.20
CA SER A 345 0.91 6.01 -11.05
C SER A 345 1.15 6.46 -9.62
N ASN A 346 2.41 6.76 -9.28
CA ASN A 346 2.79 7.34 -7.98
C ASN A 346 2.22 6.52 -6.80
N SER A 347 2.62 5.25 -6.72
CA SER A 347 2.20 4.33 -5.66
C SER A 347 3.37 3.50 -5.15
N GLY A 348 3.27 2.94 -3.94
CA GLY A 348 4.21 1.93 -3.46
C GLY A 348 4.32 0.73 -4.42
N THR A 349 3.30 -0.11 -4.47
CA THR A 349 3.18 -1.16 -5.50
C THR A 349 2.05 -0.81 -6.46
N GLY A 350 2.29 -0.79 -7.77
CA GLY A 350 1.25 -0.57 -8.76
C GLY A 350 0.17 -1.64 -8.68
N ILE A 351 0.54 -2.91 -8.93
CA ILE A 351 -0.34 -4.07 -8.78
C ILE A 351 0.34 -5.11 -7.89
N ARG A 352 -0.32 -5.49 -6.79
CA ARG A 352 0.10 -6.58 -5.90
C ARG A 352 -0.80 -7.80 -6.11
N LEU A 353 -0.18 -8.92 -6.49
CA LEU A 353 -0.81 -10.23 -6.61
C LEU A 353 -0.36 -11.11 -5.45
N HIS A 354 -1.19 -11.26 -4.42
CA HIS A 354 -0.87 -12.08 -3.25
C HIS A 354 -1.78 -13.31 -3.18
N SER A 355 -1.16 -14.50 -3.25
CA SER A 355 -1.83 -15.77 -2.98
C SER A 355 -3.10 -16.02 -3.80
N SER A 356 -3.12 -15.59 -5.07
CA SER A 356 -4.31 -15.58 -5.95
C SER A 356 -4.16 -16.49 -7.16
N THR A 357 -5.27 -17.08 -7.62
CA THR A 357 -5.28 -18.08 -8.70
C THR A 357 -6.04 -17.58 -9.93
N ASP A 358 -5.71 -18.13 -11.11
CA ASP A 358 -6.45 -17.87 -12.36
C ASP A 358 -6.64 -16.37 -12.62
N THR A 359 -5.59 -15.57 -12.39
CA THR A 359 -5.63 -14.11 -12.51
C THR A 359 -4.99 -13.63 -13.81
N ASP A 360 -5.68 -12.76 -14.56
CA ASP A 360 -5.17 -12.09 -15.77
C ASP A 360 -4.83 -10.62 -15.47
N LEU A 361 -3.55 -10.27 -15.55
CA LEU A 361 -3.05 -8.90 -15.49
C LEU A 361 -2.61 -8.50 -16.90
N SER A 362 -3.43 -7.71 -17.58
CA SER A 362 -3.23 -7.40 -19.00
C SER A 362 -3.24 -5.90 -19.29
N ARG A 363 -2.38 -5.44 -20.19
CA ARG A 363 -2.47 -4.09 -20.80
C ARG A 363 -2.47 -2.91 -19.80
N ASN A 364 -2.04 -3.13 -18.56
CA ASN A 364 -1.97 -2.05 -17.58
C ASN A 364 -0.74 -1.18 -17.85
N ARG A 365 -0.88 0.13 -17.66
CA ARG A 365 0.22 1.08 -17.68
C ARG A 365 0.51 1.55 -16.26
N ILE A 366 1.73 1.28 -15.80
CA ILE A 366 2.15 1.51 -14.42
C ILE A 366 3.37 2.43 -14.44
N VAL A 367 3.30 3.57 -13.77
CA VAL A 367 4.27 4.67 -13.94
C VAL A 367 4.73 5.19 -12.58
N ASP A 368 6.05 5.30 -12.40
CA ASP A 368 6.66 5.93 -11.21
C ASP A 368 6.16 5.33 -9.88
N CYS A 369 6.00 4.01 -9.86
CA CYS A 369 5.72 3.26 -8.64
C CYS A 369 7.04 2.72 -8.04
N VAL A 370 7.12 2.51 -6.72
CA VAL A 370 8.32 1.89 -6.12
C VAL A 370 8.50 0.47 -6.69
N THR A 371 7.42 -0.30 -6.71
CA THR A 371 7.30 -1.58 -7.43
C THR A 371 6.17 -1.48 -8.45
N GLY A 372 6.40 -1.87 -9.70
CA GLY A 372 5.35 -1.87 -10.71
C GLY A 372 4.33 -2.98 -10.48
N ILE A 373 4.78 -4.24 -10.63
CA ILE A 373 3.95 -5.44 -10.36
C ILE A 373 4.70 -6.35 -9.38
N SER A 374 4.07 -6.67 -8.25
CA SER A 374 4.60 -7.62 -7.26
C SER A 374 3.79 -8.91 -7.27
N ILE A 375 4.48 -10.06 -7.27
CA ILE A 375 3.89 -11.38 -7.10
C ILE A 375 4.41 -11.97 -5.80
N GLU A 376 3.48 -12.28 -4.89
CA GLU A 376 3.81 -12.60 -3.51
C GLU A 376 3.11 -13.87 -3.03
N GLU A 377 3.83 -14.61 -2.19
CA GLU A 377 3.37 -15.81 -1.49
C GLU A 377 3.60 -15.64 0.02
N ASP A 378 2.68 -16.15 0.83
CA ASP A 378 2.83 -16.16 2.29
C ASP A 378 3.90 -17.20 2.70
N PRO A 379 5.01 -16.80 3.37
CA PRO A 379 6.04 -17.74 3.83
C PRO A 379 5.54 -18.74 4.87
N ASN A 380 4.44 -18.43 5.58
CA ASN A 380 3.85 -19.25 6.62
C ASN A 380 2.41 -19.63 6.21
N PRO A 381 2.18 -20.78 5.53
CA PRO A 381 0.86 -21.22 5.06
C PRO A 381 -0.09 -21.65 6.19
N VAL A 382 0.06 -21.07 7.39
CA VAL A 382 -0.75 -21.31 8.59
C VAL A 382 -2.18 -20.76 8.42
N GLN A 383 -2.45 -19.98 7.37
CA GLN A 383 -3.78 -19.50 6.99
C GLN A 383 -4.16 -19.99 5.59
N THR A 384 -5.46 -19.94 5.28
CA THR A 384 -6.13 -20.43 4.05
C THR A 384 -5.65 -19.79 2.73
N LEU A 385 -4.50 -19.12 2.72
CA LEU A 385 -3.86 -18.51 1.55
C LEU A 385 -3.03 -19.57 0.82
N THR A 386 -3.31 -19.77 -0.46
CA THR A 386 -2.55 -20.66 -1.34
C THR A 386 -1.53 -19.86 -2.13
N ARG A 387 -0.47 -20.49 -2.62
CA ARG A 387 0.45 -19.84 -3.57
C ARG A 387 -0.29 -19.30 -4.81
N PRO A 388 0.24 -18.27 -5.48
CA PRO A 388 -0.29 -17.87 -6.77
C PRO A 388 -0.16 -19.01 -7.79
N GLU A 389 -1.19 -19.23 -8.61
CA GLU A 389 -1.20 -20.30 -9.62
C GLU A 389 -1.99 -19.89 -10.86
N ARG A 390 -1.53 -20.38 -12.04
CA ARG A 390 -2.23 -20.19 -13.33
C ARG A 390 -2.50 -18.72 -13.68
N CYS A 391 -1.60 -17.83 -13.27
CA CYS A 391 -1.71 -16.41 -13.57
C CYS A 391 -1.17 -16.11 -14.97
N LYS A 392 -1.81 -15.15 -15.64
CA LYS A 392 -1.43 -14.62 -16.94
C LYS A 392 -1.06 -13.16 -16.76
N ILE A 393 0.16 -12.77 -17.09
CA ILE A 393 0.65 -11.42 -16.89
C ILE A 393 1.26 -10.95 -18.20
N GLN A 394 0.53 -10.15 -18.96
CA GLN A 394 0.89 -9.91 -20.34
C GLN A 394 0.62 -8.49 -20.86
N ASN A 395 1.51 -8.02 -21.73
CA ASN A 395 1.37 -6.73 -22.42
C ASN A 395 1.20 -5.54 -21.46
N ASN A 396 1.72 -5.62 -20.23
CA ASN A 396 1.77 -4.48 -19.32
C ASN A 396 2.97 -3.60 -19.65
N VAL A 397 2.82 -2.29 -19.46
CA VAL A 397 3.85 -1.28 -19.70
C VAL A 397 4.22 -0.65 -18.36
N LEU A 398 5.47 -0.86 -17.94
CA LEU A 398 6.01 -0.31 -16.71
C LEU A 398 7.05 0.76 -17.05
N GLU A 399 6.91 1.95 -16.47
CA GLU A 399 7.80 3.11 -16.65
C GLU A 399 8.27 3.60 -15.27
N GLY A 400 9.58 3.75 -15.09
CA GLY A 400 10.18 4.12 -13.81
C GLY A 400 10.04 3.05 -12.71
N CYS A 401 9.61 1.84 -13.05
CA CYS A 401 9.34 0.75 -12.13
C CYS A 401 9.44 -0.62 -12.84
N GLY A 402 9.49 -1.71 -12.07
CA GLY A 402 9.62 -3.06 -12.62
C GLY A 402 8.79 -4.13 -11.89
N PHE A 403 9.07 -5.38 -12.21
CA PHE A 403 8.48 -6.54 -11.54
C PHE A 403 9.25 -6.90 -10.27
N ARG A 404 8.55 -7.47 -9.29
CA ARG A 404 9.15 -8.10 -8.11
C ARG A 404 8.49 -9.44 -7.84
N PHE A 405 9.29 -10.42 -7.47
CA PHE A 405 8.86 -11.78 -7.14
C PHE A 405 9.33 -12.11 -5.73
N ASP A 406 8.39 -12.14 -4.78
CA ASP A 406 8.62 -12.56 -3.41
C ASP A 406 7.93 -13.93 -3.21
N LEU A 407 8.53 -14.96 -3.81
CA LEU A 407 8.00 -16.32 -3.88
C LEU A 407 8.94 -17.31 -3.17
N TRP A 408 8.37 -18.34 -2.53
CA TRP A 408 9.11 -19.22 -1.62
C TRP A 408 9.32 -20.63 -2.16
N SER A 409 8.76 -20.97 -3.32
CA SER A 409 8.96 -22.27 -3.94
C SER A 409 9.19 -22.17 -5.46
N PRO A 410 10.01 -23.07 -6.05
CA PRO A 410 10.20 -23.14 -7.50
C PRO A 410 8.89 -23.25 -8.29
N ALA A 411 7.92 -23.98 -7.76
CA ALA A 411 6.64 -24.20 -8.43
C ALA A 411 5.77 -22.93 -8.49
N SER A 412 5.95 -21.98 -7.56
CA SER A 412 5.21 -20.71 -7.52
C SER A 412 5.55 -19.80 -8.70
N PHE A 413 6.66 -20.03 -9.39
CA PHE A 413 7.03 -19.26 -10.58
C PHE A 413 6.27 -19.70 -11.84
N ASN A 414 5.58 -20.85 -11.84
CA ASN A 414 4.96 -21.37 -13.06
C ASN A 414 3.72 -20.56 -13.51
N HIS A 415 3.95 -19.49 -14.25
CA HIS A 415 2.95 -18.55 -14.76
C HIS A 415 3.18 -18.23 -16.24
N HIS A 416 2.13 -17.74 -16.91
CA HIS A 416 2.25 -17.25 -18.28
C HIS A 416 2.58 -15.76 -18.27
N ILE A 417 3.86 -15.42 -18.40
CA ILE A 417 4.35 -14.03 -18.41
C ILE A 417 4.93 -13.72 -19.80
N SER A 418 4.36 -12.76 -20.53
CA SER A 418 4.80 -12.45 -21.89
C SER A 418 4.43 -11.05 -22.39
N GLY A 419 5.23 -10.48 -23.27
CA GLY A 419 4.91 -9.19 -23.92
C GLY A 419 4.90 -7.96 -23.02
N ASN A 420 5.30 -8.09 -21.75
CA ASN A 420 5.45 -6.95 -20.85
C ASN A 420 6.70 -6.15 -21.22
N THR A 421 6.63 -4.82 -21.05
CA THR A 421 7.77 -3.93 -21.23
C THR A 421 8.07 -3.17 -19.95
N VAL A 422 9.36 -2.97 -19.69
CA VAL A 422 9.90 -2.19 -18.59
C VAL A 422 10.82 -1.13 -19.19
N ASN A 423 10.55 0.15 -18.91
CA ASN A 423 11.30 1.29 -19.45
C ASN A 423 11.47 1.25 -20.98
N GLY A 424 10.41 0.81 -21.68
CA GLY A 424 10.35 0.74 -23.14
C GLY A 424 11.03 -0.47 -23.78
N GLN A 425 11.66 -1.34 -23.00
CA GLN A 425 12.28 -2.58 -23.46
C GLN A 425 11.50 -3.81 -22.97
N VAL A 426 11.71 -4.97 -23.59
CA VAL A 426 11.03 -6.21 -23.19
C VAL A 426 11.47 -6.61 -21.78
N MET A 427 10.54 -7.08 -20.94
CA MET A 427 10.88 -7.75 -19.69
C MET A 427 11.32 -9.19 -20.01
N GLY A 428 12.54 -9.56 -19.65
CA GLY A 428 13.02 -10.93 -19.84
C GLY A 428 12.64 -11.80 -18.67
N TYR A 429 11.77 -12.78 -18.94
CA TYR A 429 11.31 -13.76 -17.96
C TYR A 429 11.71 -15.16 -18.41
N PHE A 430 12.66 -15.77 -17.71
CA PHE A 430 13.21 -17.09 -18.01
C PHE A 430 12.89 -18.01 -16.83
N PHE A 431 12.01 -18.98 -17.10
CA PHE A 431 11.61 -19.97 -16.13
C PHE A 431 11.99 -21.36 -16.62
N ASN A 432 12.64 -22.15 -15.76
CA ASN A 432 12.95 -23.55 -16.03
C ASN A 432 13.71 -23.75 -17.36
N ARG A 433 14.80 -22.99 -17.53
CA ARG A 433 15.67 -23.01 -18.72
C ARG A 433 17.02 -23.63 -18.39
N THR A 434 17.62 -24.27 -19.39
CA THR A 434 18.94 -24.91 -19.26
C THR A 434 19.78 -24.66 -20.50
N ASP A 435 21.08 -24.44 -20.35
CA ASP A 435 22.05 -24.23 -21.45
C ASP A 435 21.67 -23.04 -22.35
N GLU A 436 21.51 -21.86 -21.73
CA GLU A 436 21.07 -20.64 -22.40
C GLU A 436 22.10 -19.51 -22.27
N VAL A 437 22.27 -18.75 -23.36
CA VAL A 437 23.07 -17.52 -23.37
C VAL A 437 22.17 -16.33 -23.64
N ILE A 438 22.01 -15.48 -22.64
CA ILE A 438 21.11 -14.33 -22.63
C ILE A 438 21.93 -13.06 -22.84
N ASP A 439 21.66 -12.35 -23.94
CA ASP A 439 22.15 -10.98 -24.14
C ASP A 439 21.17 -10.00 -23.46
N GLY A 440 21.61 -9.39 -22.36
CA GLY A 440 20.83 -8.51 -21.53
C GLY A 440 20.49 -7.16 -22.16
N SER A 441 21.17 -6.76 -23.24
CA SER A 441 20.95 -5.46 -23.90
C SER A 441 19.57 -5.30 -24.53
N GLY A 442 18.87 -6.40 -24.78
CA GLY A 442 17.52 -6.42 -25.33
C GLY A 442 16.40 -6.25 -24.30
N PHE A 443 16.74 -6.22 -23.00
CA PHE A 443 15.76 -6.26 -21.93
C PHE A 443 15.81 -5.02 -21.03
N GLY A 444 14.65 -4.61 -20.53
CA GLY A 444 14.56 -3.53 -19.52
C GLY A 444 14.74 -4.06 -18.09
N GLN A 445 14.49 -5.35 -17.89
CA GLN A 445 14.62 -6.07 -16.63
C GLN A 445 14.81 -7.56 -16.92
N LEU A 446 15.53 -8.29 -16.09
CA LEU A 446 15.74 -9.74 -16.22
C LEU A 446 15.35 -10.51 -14.95
N ILE A 447 14.59 -11.59 -15.16
CA ILE A 447 14.20 -12.53 -14.12
C ILE A 447 14.56 -13.94 -14.58
N LEU A 448 15.49 -14.57 -13.87
CA LEU A 448 15.83 -15.99 -13.98
C LEU A 448 15.21 -16.72 -12.79
N ALA A 449 14.37 -17.70 -13.07
CA ALA A 449 13.75 -18.54 -12.06
C ALA A 449 13.93 -20.02 -12.42
N VAL A 450 14.46 -20.82 -11.49
CA VAL A 450 14.61 -22.27 -11.68
C VAL A 450 15.45 -22.60 -12.92
N CYS A 451 16.45 -21.79 -13.25
CA CYS A 451 17.31 -22.00 -14.40
C CYS A 451 18.62 -22.69 -14.01
N GLU A 452 19.21 -23.43 -14.95
CA GLU A 452 20.48 -24.15 -14.78
C GLU A 452 21.41 -23.82 -15.95
N ASP A 453 22.71 -23.65 -15.74
CA ASP A 453 23.68 -23.46 -16.84
C ASP A 453 23.29 -22.28 -17.77
N VAL A 454 23.24 -21.07 -17.19
CA VAL A 454 22.84 -19.85 -17.90
C VAL A 454 23.92 -18.78 -17.83
N LEU A 455 24.25 -18.19 -18.99
CA LEU A 455 25.13 -17.03 -19.09
C LEU A 455 24.33 -15.77 -19.44
N VAL A 456 24.32 -14.78 -18.56
CA VAL A 456 23.81 -13.42 -18.82
C VAL A 456 24.97 -12.48 -19.14
N LYS A 457 24.89 -11.74 -20.24
CA LYS A 457 25.94 -10.77 -20.63
C LYS A 457 25.40 -9.47 -21.20
N ASN A 458 26.20 -8.41 -21.15
CA ASN A 458 25.96 -7.13 -21.84
C ASN A 458 24.64 -6.46 -21.45
N ALA A 459 24.32 -6.36 -20.16
CA ALA A 459 23.08 -5.75 -19.71
C ALA A 459 23.28 -4.32 -19.19
N ASN A 460 22.31 -3.44 -19.43
CA ASN A 460 22.29 -2.09 -18.87
C ASN A 460 20.87 -1.77 -18.37
N PHE A 461 20.70 -1.72 -17.06
CA PHE A 461 19.41 -1.51 -16.41
C PHE A 461 19.38 -0.20 -15.64
N VAL A 462 18.31 0.58 -15.82
CA VAL A 462 18.15 1.92 -15.23
C VAL A 462 16.75 2.04 -14.66
N ASN A 463 16.60 2.60 -13.46
CA ASN A 463 15.32 2.94 -12.83
C ASN A 463 14.39 1.74 -12.65
N GLN A 464 14.83 0.72 -11.91
CA GLN A 464 14.10 -0.53 -11.71
C GLN A 464 13.76 -0.83 -10.24
N SER A 465 12.69 -1.60 -10.04
CA SER A 465 12.39 -2.18 -8.72
C SER A 465 13.39 -3.30 -8.38
N THR A 466 13.64 -4.23 -9.30
CA THR A 466 14.74 -5.19 -9.19
C THR A 466 15.31 -5.43 -10.57
N ALA A 467 16.53 -4.97 -10.85
CA ALA A 467 17.00 -4.96 -12.23
C ALA A 467 17.32 -6.37 -12.78
N LEU A 468 18.04 -7.19 -12.01
CA LEU A 468 18.28 -8.61 -12.31
C LEU A 468 17.92 -9.47 -11.10
N SER A 469 17.01 -10.43 -11.28
CA SER A 469 16.64 -11.40 -10.26
C SER A 469 17.06 -12.81 -10.67
N VAL A 470 17.75 -13.52 -9.77
CA VAL A 470 18.20 -14.92 -9.93
C VAL A 470 17.65 -15.72 -8.76
N GLN A 471 16.60 -16.51 -8.99
CA GLN A 471 15.89 -17.21 -7.92
C GLN A 471 15.84 -18.71 -8.19
N PHE A 472 16.21 -19.53 -7.22
CA PHE A 472 16.22 -21.00 -7.34
C PHE A 472 17.03 -21.52 -8.53
N CYS A 473 18.10 -20.82 -8.93
CA CYS A 473 18.92 -21.19 -10.09
C CYS A 473 20.20 -21.92 -9.66
N SER A 474 20.82 -22.64 -10.60
CA SER A 474 22.14 -23.24 -10.44
C SER A 474 23.04 -22.92 -11.64
N ASP A 475 24.35 -22.82 -11.40
CA ASP A 475 25.36 -22.66 -12.47
C ASP A 475 25.04 -21.46 -13.39
N VAL A 476 24.89 -20.27 -12.79
CA VAL A 476 24.59 -19.03 -13.53
C VAL A 476 25.80 -18.10 -13.51
N GLU A 477 26.22 -17.65 -14.69
CA GLU A 477 27.23 -16.61 -14.85
C GLU A 477 26.59 -15.30 -15.32
N VAL A 478 26.92 -14.19 -14.67
CA VAL A 478 26.51 -12.83 -15.04
C VAL A 478 27.77 -12.02 -15.29
N THR A 479 27.98 -11.55 -16.51
CA THR A 479 29.17 -10.81 -16.91
C THR A 479 28.84 -9.51 -17.63
N ASP A 480 29.64 -8.46 -17.42
CA ASP A 480 29.53 -7.20 -18.16
C ASP A 480 28.12 -6.58 -18.06
N VAL A 481 27.68 -6.36 -16.82
CA VAL A 481 26.37 -5.81 -16.49
C VAL A 481 26.52 -4.49 -15.73
N ALA A 482 25.82 -3.46 -16.19
CA ALA A 482 25.71 -2.17 -15.50
C ALA A 482 24.27 -1.97 -14.98
N LEU A 483 24.12 -1.55 -13.73
CA LEU A 483 22.83 -1.30 -13.09
C LEU A 483 22.87 0.06 -12.37
N PHE A 484 21.85 0.87 -12.56
CA PHE A 484 21.81 2.24 -12.05
C PHE A 484 20.44 2.60 -11.47
N ASN A 485 20.43 3.27 -10.32
CA ASN A 485 19.25 3.88 -9.69
C ASN A 485 18.08 2.91 -9.54
N SER A 486 18.29 1.78 -8.86
CA SER A 486 17.27 0.74 -8.63
C SER A 486 17.01 0.53 -7.12
N GLU A 487 15.83 -0.01 -6.75
CA GLU A 487 15.62 -0.46 -5.35
C GLU A 487 16.58 -1.63 -5.06
N VAL A 488 16.64 -2.63 -5.95
CA VAL A 488 17.68 -3.66 -5.92
C VAL A 488 18.33 -3.80 -7.29
N GLY A 489 19.65 -3.73 -7.35
CA GLY A 489 20.42 -4.02 -8.56
C GLY A 489 20.30 -5.50 -8.92
N ILE A 490 21.03 -6.35 -8.21
CA ILE A 490 20.99 -7.80 -8.39
C ILE A 490 20.44 -8.46 -7.12
N HIS A 491 19.42 -9.31 -7.27
CA HIS A 491 18.89 -10.13 -6.19
C HIS A 491 19.09 -11.62 -6.51
N ILE A 492 19.91 -12.30 -5.72
CA ILE A 492 20.14 -13.75 -5.76
C ILE A 492 19.46 -14.40 -4.56
N ARG A 493 18.58 -15.37 -4.81
CA ARG A 493 17.84 -16.06 -3.75
C ARG A 493 17.83 -17.56 -3.96
N ALA A 494 18.06 -18.33 -2.89
CA ALA A 494 17.91 -19.79 -2.86
C ALA A 494 18.61 -20.49 -4.05
N SER A 495 19.76 -19.97 -4.46
CA SER A 495 20.48 -20.38 -5.68
C SER A 495 21.86 -20.93 -5.32
N SER A 496 22.48 -21.68 -6.24
CA SER A 496 23.80 -22.27 -6.03
C SER A 496 24.75 -22.07 -7.20
N GLN A 497 26.06 -21.98 -6.96
CA GLN A 497 27.05 -21.82 -8.03
C GLN A 497 26.77 -20.61 -8.93
N ILE A 498 26.71 -19.43 -8.31
CA ILE A 498 26.43 -18.18 -9.03
C ILE A 498 27.71 -17.37 -9.16
N VAL A 499 28.00 -16.92 -10.37
CA VAL A 499 29.26 -16.28 -10.76
C VAL A 499 28.93 -14.89 -11.29
N LEU A 500 29.34 -13.84 -10.56
CA LEU A 500 29.18 -12.44 -10.94
C LEU A 500 30.54 -11.84 -11.31
N ASN A 501 30.69 -11.43 -12.56
CA ASN A 501 31.92 -10.88 -13.11
C ASN A 501 31.71 -9.48 -13.66
N SER A 502 32.61 -8.55 -13.36
CA SER A 502 32.61 -7.25 -14.04
C SER A 502 31.23 -6.58 -14.01
N VAL A 503 30.55 -6.71 -12.86
CA VAL A 503 29.28 -6.05 -12.57
C VAL A 503 29.57 -4.66 -12.04
N GLU A 504 28.84 -3.66 -12.51
CA GLU A 504 28.83 -2.31 -11.95
C GLU A 504 27.43 -1.98 -11.49
N CYS A 505 27.24 -1.70 -10.20
CA CYS A 505 25.97 -1.25 -9.66
C CYS A 505 26.13 0.05 -8.87
N SER A 506 25.31 1.05 -9.22
CA SER A 506 25.39 2.36 -8.60
C SER A 506 24.07 3.06 -8.32
N ASP A 507 24.14 4.00 -7.36
CA ASP A 507 23.04 4.86 -6.93
C ASP A 507 21.74 4.11 -6.58
N SER A 508 21.86 2.87 -6.10
CA SER A 508 20.74 1.98 -5.78
C SER A 508 20.57 1.81 -4.27
N ASP A 509 19.39 1.37 -3.80
CA ASP A 509 19.22 1.08 -2.37
C ASP A 509 20.06 -0.15 -1.99
N ILE A 510 19.97 -1.25 -2.73
CA ILE A 510 20.88 -2.39 -2.58
C ILE A 510 21.53 -2.72 -3.93
N GLY A 511 22.87 -2.74 -3.98
CA GLY A 511 23.61 -3.07 -5.18
C GLY A 511 23.54 -4.56 -5.52
N LEU A 512 23.98 -5.40 -4.59
CA LEU A 512 23.86 -6.86 -4.64
C LEU A 512 23.23 -7.40 -3.35
N HIS A 513 22.12 -8.11 -3.48
CA HIS A 513 21.48 -8.86 -2.40
C HIS A 513 21.60 -10.36 -2.64
N VAL A 514 22.20 -11.10 -1.70
CA VAL A 514 22.32 -12.55 -1.73
C VAL A 514 21.63 -13.14 -0.51
N GLN A 515 20.60 -13.95 -0.71
CA GLN A 515 19.80 -14.56 0.36
C GLN A 515 19.71 -16.07 0.20
N GLU A 516 19.92 -16.81 1.30
CA GLU A 516 19.71 -18.27 1.39
C GLU A 516 20.40 -19.07 0.27
N SER A 517 21.56 -18.61 -0.21
CA SER A 517 22.24 -19.14 -1.40
C SER A 517 23.60 -19.78 -1.06
N LEU A 518 24.08 -20.70 -1.89
CA LEU A 518 25.33 -21.42 -1.68
C LEU A 518 26.33 -21.10 -2.79
N GLU A 519 27.60 -20.91 -2.45
CA GLU A 519 28.68 -20.81 -3.46
C GLU A 519 28.40 -19.69 -4.48
N VAL A 520 28.34 -18.45 -3.97
CA VAL A 520 28.17 -17.23 -4.78
C VAL A 520 29.51 -16.50 -4.87
N TYR A 521 30.03 -16.34 -6.07
CA TYR A 521 31.34 -15.76 -6.38
C TYR A 521 31.14 -14.42 -7.08
N THR A 522 31.61 -13.33 -6.47
CA THR A 522 31.61 -12.00 -7.06
C THR A 522 33.05 -11.55 -7.27
N TYR A 523 33.43 -11.27 -8.52
CA TYR A 523 34.78 -10.86 -8.86
C TYR A 523 34.84 -9.64 -9.75
N ARG A 524 35.87 -8.82 -9.53
CA ARG A 524 36.22 -7.64 -10.36
C ARG A 524 35.03 -6.71 -10.61
N SER A 525 34.17 -6.57 -9.60
CA SER A 525 32.91 -5.83 -9.69
C SER A 525 32.96 -4.55 -8.87
N GLN A 526 32.11 -3.59 -9.19
CA GLN A 526 32.08 -2.25 -8.60
C GLN A 526 30.68 -1.97 -8.03
N PHE A 527 30.61 -1.59 -6.76
CA PHE A 527 29.38 -1.23 -6.07
C PHE A 527 29.58 0.15 -5.43
N HIS A 528 28.95 1.19 -5.98
CA HIS A 528 29.19 2.55 -5.53
C HIS A 528 27.97 3.46 -5.44
N GLY A 529 27.95 4.40 -4.49
CA GLY A 529 26.81 5.31 -4.31
C GLY A 529 25.53 4.64 -3.78
N ASN A 530 25.61 3.39 -3.30
CA ASN A 530 24.43 2.64 -2.85
C ASN A 530 24.18 2.83 -1.35
N ASN A 531 22.96 2.57 -0.89
CA ASN A 531 22.73 2.46 0.56
C ASN A 531 23.41 1.19 1.11
N TYR A 532 23.22 0.05 0.43
CA TYR A 532 23.98 -1.17 0.64
C TYR A 532 24.74 -1.51 -0.64
N GLY A 533 26.07 -1.57 -0.61
CA GLY A 533 26.85 -2.05 -1.74
C GLY A 533 26.58 -3.53 -2.00
N ILE A 534 26.89 -4.36 -0.99
CA ILE A 534 26.62 -5.81 -0.99
C ILE A 534 25.98 -6.20 0.35
N LEU A 535 24.84 -6.88 0.29
CA LEU A 535 24.15 -7.50 1.43
C LEU A 535 24.06 -9.02 1.21
N VAL A 536 24.62 -9.80 2.14
CA VAL A 536 24.59 -11.26 2.13
C VAL A 536 23.92 -11.78 3.39
N GLU A 537 22.93 -12.65 3.24
CA GLU A 537 22.12 -13.19 4.34
C GLU A 537 22.01 -14.73 4.24
N ASP A 538 22.40 -15.41 5.31
CA ASP A 538 22.30 -16.87 5.49
C ASP A 538 22.77 -17.67 4.27
N SER A 539 23.87 -17.21 3.67
CA SER A 539 24.41 -17.73 2.40
C SER A 539 25.86 -18.19 2.56
N PRO A 540 26.12 -19.49 2.83
CA PRO A 540 27.47 -19.99 3.04
C PRO A 540 28.30 -20.09 1.75
N GLY A 541 29.62 -20.06 1.89
CA GLY A 541 30.54 -20.26 0.76
C GLY A 541 30.61 -19.09 -0.22
N ILE A 542 30.31 -17.86 0.22
CA ILE A 542 30.47 -16.66 -0.61
C ILE A 542 31.95 -16.32 -0.85
N SER A 543 32.26 -15.81 -2.03
CA SER A 543 33.57 -15.27 -2.37
C SER A 543 33.44 -13.87 -2.96
N LEU A 544 34.13 -12.91 -2.35
CA LEU A 544 34.25 -11.53 -2.85
C LEU A 544 35.72 -11.30 -3.22
N TYR A 545 36.02 -11.21 -4.51
CA TYR A 545 37.39 -11.15 -5.03
C TYR A 545 37.63 -9.88 -5.86
N GLY A 546 38.58 -9.04 -5.46
CA GLY A 546 39.01 -7.93 -6.33
C GLY A 546 37.91 -6.91 -6.65
N CYS A 547 36.90 -6.77 -5.79
CA CYS A 547 35.80 -5.83 -5.97
C CYS A 547 36.13 -4.44 -5.42
N HIS A 548 35.42 -3.43 -5.91
CA HIS A 548 35.53 -2.04 -5.50
C HIS A 548 34.21 -1.60 -4.86
N LEU A 549 34.24 -1.23 -3.58
CA LEU A 549 33.07 -0.80 -2.84
C LEU A 549 33.32 0.60 -2.28
N SER A 550 32.62 1.60 -2.81
CA SER A 550 32.90 3.00 -2.45
C SER A 550 31.68 3.92 -2.43
N ALA A 551 31.71 4.98 -1.64
CA ALA A 551 30.60 5.94 -1.54
C ALA A 551 29.25 5.30 -1.17
N ASN A 552 29.26 4.13 -0.53
CA ASN A 552 28.05 3.49 -0.03
C ASN A 552 27.81 3.90 1.43
N TYR A 553 26.56 3.84 1.89
CA TYR A 553 26.28 3.95 3.33
C TYR A 553 26.84 2.72 4.06
N LEU A 554 26.41 1.52 3.68
CA LEU A 554 26.97 0.24 4.12
C LEU A 554 27.64 -0.46 2.94
N SER A 555 28.97 -0.62 2.96
CA SER A 555 29.71 -1.21 1.84
C SER A 555 29.41 -2.70 1.66
N ALA A 556 29.79 -3.54 2.63
CA ALA A 556 29.54 -4.98 2.57
C ALA A 556 29.06 -5.49 3.94
N VAL A 557 27.86 -6.07 3.97
CA VAL A 557 27.24 -6.63 5.17
C VAL A 557 26.99 -8.12 4.95
N VAL A 558 27.61 -8.96 5.78
CA VAL A 558 27.58 -10.42 5.66
C VAL A 558 27.02 -11.02 6.94
N ILE A 559 25.77 -11.51 6.85
CA ILE A 559 24.97 -11.96 7.98
C ILE A 559 24.74 -13.47 7.91
N GLY A 560 25.21 -14.24 8.90
CA GLY A 560 24.94 -15.69 8.96
C GLY A 560 25.59 -16.51 7.84
N ALA A 561 26.54 -15.93 7.10
CA ALA A 561 27.14 -16.51 5.91
C ALA A 561 28.53 -17.07 6.24
N HIS A 562 28.56 -18.31 6.71
CA HIS A 562 29.76 -18.97 7.21
C HIS A 562 30.74 -19.40 6.10
N GLY A 563 32.04 -19.43 6.46
CA GLY A 563 33.10 -19.95 5.59
C GLY A 563 33.40 -19.10 4.34
N GLY A 564 32.95 -17.84 4.32
CA GLY A 564 33.18 -16.94 3.19
C GLY A 564 34.63 -16.50 3.01
N ILE A 565 35.01 -16.16 1.78
CA ILE A 565 36.35 -15.64 1.42
C ILE A 565 36.19 -14.23 0.87
N ILE A 566 36.79 -13.25 1.53
CA ILE A 566 36.77 -11.85 1.14
C ILE A 566 38.22 -11.43 0.91
N GLU A 567 38.63 -11.33 -0.34
CA GLU A 567 40.02 -11.10 -0.67
C GLU A 567 40.28 -10.08 -1.77
N PHE A 568 41.36 -9.33 -1.62
CA PHE A 568 41.84 -8.34 -2.59
C PHE A 568 40.83 -7.24 -2.97
N ASN A 569 39.84 -6.97 -2.12
CA ASN A 569 38.85 -5.92 -2.37
C ASN A 569 39.37 -4.55 -1.95
N HIS A 570 38.84 -3.49 -2.58
CA HIS A 570 39.07 -2.10 -2.22
C HIS A 570 37.77 -1.50 -1.66
N ILE A 571 37.71 -1.33 -0.34
CA ILE A 571 36.55 -0.84 0.41
C ILE A 571 36.89 0.54 0.97
N HIS A 572 36.35 1.61 0.40
CA HIS A 572 36.73 2.96 0.80
C HIS A 572 35.69 4.04 0.61
N HIS A 573 35.81 5.14 1.37
CA HIS A 573 34.91 6.29 1.25
C HIS A 573 33.44 5.89 1.42
N ASN A 574 33.16 4.86 2.21
CA ASN A 574 31.82 4.50 2.64
C ASN A 574 31.57 5.05 4.04
N GLU A 575 30.34 5.04 4.52
CA GLU A 575 30.10 5.33 5.93
C GLU A 575 30.61 4.17 6.80
N TYR A 576 30.16 2.96 6.47
CA TYR A 576 30.57 1.71 7.11
C TYR A 576 31.22 0.77 6.09
N GLY A 577 32.39 0.21 6.44
CA GLY A 577 33.18 -0.68 5.58
C GLY A 577 32.63 -2.12 5.50
N LEU A 578 33.32 -3.07 6.14
CA LEU A 578 33.00 -4.50 6.10
C LEU A 578 32.40 -4.98 7.43
N HIS A 579 31.17 -5.47 7.41
CA HIS A 579 30.47 -5.99 8.58
C HIS A 579 30.25 -7.49 8.47
N LEU A 580 30.81 -8.26 9.41
CA LEU A 580 30.58 -9.69 9.58
C LEU A 580 29.71 -9.91 10.82
N LEU A 581 28.44 -10.29 10.60
CA LEU A 581 27.44 -10.43 11.66
C LEU A 581 26.98 -11.89 11.75
N ARG A 582 27.13 -12.55 12.91
CA ARG A 582 26.82 -13.99 13.07
C ARG A 582 27.55 -14.83 12.00
N THR A 583 28.75 -14.40 11.60
CA THR A 583 29.52 -15.02 10.52
C THR A 583 30.74 -15.70 11.13
N ASN A 584 30.99 -16.95 10.71
CA ASN A 584 32.00 -17.80 11.33
C ASN A 584 32.94 -18.34 10.27
N GLN A 585 34.19 -18.57 10.65
CA GLN A 585 35.21 -19.20 9.81
C GLN A 585 35.47 -18.48 8.48
N ALA A 586 35.12 -17.20 8.37
CA ALA A 586 35.42 -16.40 7.19
C ALA A 586 36.93 -16.11 7.11
N LEU A 587 37.44 -15.95 5.88
CA LEU A 587 38.79 -15.48 5.59
C LEU A 587 38.71 -14.09 4.97
N VAL A 588 39.27 -13.10 5.64
CA VAL A 588 39.39 -11.71 5.16
C VAL A 588 40.88 -11.40 4.99
N THR A 589 41.36 -11.36 3.74
CA THR A 589 42.81 -11.19 3.48
C THR A 589 43.12 -10.38 2.24
N GLY A 590 44.24 -9.64 2.23
CA GLY A 590 44.67 -8.86 1.06
C GLY A 590 43.76 -7.68 0.71
N ASN A 591 42.77 -7.33 1.53
CA ASN A 591 41.86 -6.23 1.26
C ASN A 591 42.48 -4.89 1.63
N ARG A 592 42.06 -3.83 0.95
CA ARG A 592 42.34 -2.44 1.31
C ARG A 592 41.07 -1.78 1.80
N ILE A 593 40.98 -1.54 3.11
CA ILE A 593 39.80 -1.03 3.81
C ILE A 593 40.17 0.33 4.43
N THR A 594 39.91 1.40 3.69
CA THR A 594 40.46 2.72 4.02
C THR A 594 39.49 3.87 3.81
N TYR A 595 39.60 4.96 4.57
CA TYR A 595 38.78 6.17 4.37
C TYR A 595 37.27 5.94 4.54
N ASN A 596 36.84 4.98 5.35
CA ASN A 596 35.42 4.84 5.72
C ASN A 596 35.11 5.71 6.94
N SER A 597 34.07 6.54 6.90
CA SER A 597 33.90 7.62 7.87
C SER A 597 33.60 7.13 9.30
N GLU A 598 32.92 6.01 9.45
CA GLU A 598 32.59 5.43 10.77
C GLU A 598 33.47 4.25 11.12
N THR A 599 33.35 3.11 10.42
CA THR A 599 34.08 1.87 10.77
C THR A 599 34.69 1.20 9.56
N GLY A 600 35.90 0.63 9.73
CA GLY A 600 36.57 -0.19 8.72
C GLY A 600 36.03 -1.62 8.70
N ILE A 601 36.25 -2.37 9.79
CA ILE A 601 35.77 -3.75 9.94
C ILE A 601 34.97 -3.90 11.25
N VAL A 602 33.83 -4.58 11.21
CA VAL A 602 33.04 -4.94 12.40
C VAL A 602 32.76 -6.45 12.43
N LEU A 603 33.13 -7.11 13.53
CA LEU A 603 32.74 -8.48 13.87
C LEU A 603 31.86 -8.46 15.12
N ASN A 604 30.60 -8.90 15.02
CA ASN A 604 29.69 -8.86 16.17
C ASN A 604 29.93 -10.03 17.17
N ARG A 605 29.24 -9.97 18.33
CA ARG A 605 29.36 -10.96 19.41
C ARG A 605 29.04 -12.41 19.05
N ALA A 606 28.33 -12.63 17.95
CA ALA A 606 27.97 -13.95 17.47
C ALA A 606 28.92 -14.49 16.40
N SER A 607 29.99 -13.75 16.07
CA SER A 607 30.97 -14.12 15.05
C SER A 607 32.18 -14.83 15.69
N ASP A 608 32.51 -16.01 15.17
CA ASP A 608 33.49 -16.92 15.77
C ASP A 608 34.47 -17.52 14.74
N GLY A 609 35.74 -17.63 15.13
CA GLY A 609 36.73 -18.36 14.34
C GLY A 609 37.11 -17.72 13.01
N ASN A 610 36.84 -16.43 12.81
CA ASN A 610 37.18 -15.73 11.57
C ASN A 610 38.67 -15.40 11.53
N ARG A 611 39.26 -15.35 10.33
CA ARG A 611 40.68 -15.06 10.10
C ARG A 611 40.79 -13.78 9.28
N VAL A 612 41.31 -12.72 9.89
CA VAL A 612 41.44 -11.37 9.34
C VAL A 612 42.92 -10.98 9.35
N TYR A 613 43.67 -11.26 8.29
CA TYR A 613 45.12 -10.97 8.25
C TYR A 613 45.58 -10.57 6.85
N GLY A 614 46.70 -9.84 6.77
CA GLY A 614 47.25 -9.38 5.49
C GLY A 614 46.43 -8.28 4.81
N ASN A 615 45.60 -7.54 5.54
CA ASN A 615 44.81 -6.42 5.02
C ASN A 615 45.51 -5.08 5.25
N GLN A 616 45.21 -4.08 4.42
CA GLN A 616 45.55 -2.67 4.64
C GLN A 616 44.33 -1.97 5.25
N ILE A 617 44.36 -1.68 6.54
CA ILE A 617 43.24 -1.10 7.30
C ILE A 617 43.67 0.27 7.81
N GLY A 618 43.05 1.35 7.36
CA GLY A 618 43.50 2.66 7.80
C GLY A 618 42.72 3.88 7.36
N TRP A 619 42.89 4.97 8.10
CA TRP A 619 42.15 6.23 7.90
C TRP A 619 40.62 6.03 7.93
N ASN A 620 40.13 5.04 8.68
CA ASN A 620 38.71 4.92 8.98
C ASN A 620 38.40 5.66 10.29
N GLY A 621 37.13 5.96 10.58
CA GLY A 621 36.73 6.50 11.89
C GLY A 621 37.23 5.61 13.03
N ILE A 622 36.93 4.32 12.94
CA ILE A 622 37.51 3.24 13.75
C ILE A 622 37.97 2.13 12.80
N ASN A 623 39.22 1.71 12.88
CA ASN A 623 39.78 0.74 11.94
C ASN A 623 39.16 -0.66 12.08
N ALA A 624 38.97 -1.14 13.31
CA ALA A 624 38.34 -2.42 13.58
C ALA A 624 37.57 -2.43 14.91
N ILE A 625 36.44 -3.12 14.93
CA ILE A 625 35.70 -3.49 16.13
C ILE A 625 35.49 -4.99 16.11
N CYS A 626 35.88 -5.67 17.18
CA CYS A 626 35.50 -7.05 17.43
C CYS A 626 34.74 -7.11 18.75
N GLY A 627 33.68 -7.91 18.78
CA GLY A 627 33.08 -8.38 20.03
C GLY A 627 32.85 -9.89 20.04
N GLY A 628 33.31 -10.57 18.98
CA GLY A 628 33.17 -12.01 18.78
C GLY A 628 34.14 -12.82 19.64
N GLN A 629 34.29 -14.11 19.33
CA GLN A 629 35.24 -14.97 20.05
C GLN A 629 36.15 -15.70 19.06
N ASN A 630 37.36 -16.05 19.51
CA ASN A 630 38.32 -16.85 18.74
C ASN A 630 38.59 -16.30 17.32
N ASN A 631 38.52 -14.98 17.12
CA ASN A 631 38.87 -14.40 15.84
C ASN A 631 40.40 -14.19 15.82
N HIS A 632 41.00 -14.34 14.65
CA HIS A 632 42.44 -14.26 14.47
C HIS A 632 42.76 -13.08 13.57
N TRP A 633 43.49 -12.11 14.11
CA TRP A 633 43.89 -10.89 13.38
C TRP A 633 45.30 -10.98 12.77
N ASP A 634 45.86 -12.20 12.73
CA ASP A 634 47.15 -12.55 12.14
C ASP A 634 47.16 -14.01 11.66
N ASP A 635 48.22 -14.43 10.96
CA ASP A 635 48.41 -15.81 10.49
C ASP A 635 48.91 -16.79 11.57
N GLY A 636 49.13 -16.30 12.79
CA GLY A 636 49.69 -17.05 13.91
C GLY A 636 51.17 -17.41 13.79
N VAL A 637 51.87 -16.91 12.77
CA VAL A 637 53.27 -17.26 12.47
C VAL A 637 54.15 -16.04 12.34
N SER A 638 53.84 -15.13 11.41
CA SER A 638 54.70 -13.98 11.09
C SER A 638 54.01 -12.81 10.38
N HIS A 639 52.73 -12.89 10.02
CA HIS A 639 52.04 -11.84 9.25
C HIS A 639 50.72 -11.42 9.88
N GLY A 640 50.56 -10.12 10.09
CA GLY A 640 49.34 -9.48 10.57
C GLY A 640 48.71 -8.57 9.52
N ASN A 641 47.98 -7.55 9.96
CA ASN A 641 47.44 -6.49 9.12
C ASN A 641 48.32 -5.23 9.17
N LEU A 642 48.16 -4.38 8.17
CA LEU A 642 48.76 -3.06 8.13
C LEU A 642 47.76 -2.04 8.68
N TRP A 643 48.17 -1.24 9.67
CA TRP A 643 47.30 -0.29 10.38
C TRP A 643 47.81 1.15 10.23
N SER A 644 46.93 2.11 9.91
CA SER A 644 47.33 3.53 9.77
C SER A 644 47.62 4.23 11.10
N ASP A 645 47.07 3.68 12.18
CA ASP A 645 47.12 4.18 13.55
C ASP A 645 47.99 3.28 14.45
N LEU A 646 48.84 2.42 13.84
CA LEU A 646 49.83 1.65 14.58
C LEU A 646 50.80 2.61 15.29
N GLY A 647 50.66 2.70 16.61
CA GLY A 647 51.58 3.47 17.46
C GLY A 647 52.93 2.76 17.64
N GLU A 648 53.59 3.02 18.76
CA GLU A 648 54.87 2.38 19.11
C GLU A 648 54.71 0.95 19.71
N HIS A 649 53.50 0.39 19.65
CA HIS A 649 53.19 -0.91 20.24
C HIS A 649 53.65 -2.05 19.35
N ALA A 650 54.13 -3.14 19.96
CA ALA A 650 54.55 -4.34 19.23
C ALA A 650 53.36 -5.16 18.70
N ASN A 651 52.18 -5.00 19.31
CA ASN A 651 50.93 -5.64 18.92
C ASN A 651 49.87 -4.55 18.67
N TYR A 652 48.83 -4.88 17.90
CA TYR A 652 47.64 -4.06 17.75
C TYR A 652 46.47 -4.76 18.45
N GLU A 653 45.95 -4.15 19.51
CA GLU A 653 44.85 -4.70 20.31
C GLU A 653 43.52 -4.21 19.72
N ILE A 654 42.66 -5.14 19.30
CA ILE A 654 41.30 -4.83 18.79
C ILE A 654 40.32 -4.87 19.96
N ASP A 655 40.37 -5.94 20.78
CA ASP A 655 39.69 -6.02 22.07
C ASP A 655 40.52 -6.87 23.07
N SER A 656 39.91 -7.27 24.20
CA SER A 656 40.62 -8.00 25.26
C SER A 656 41.12 -9.40 24.87
N ASP A 657 40.49 -10.05 23.88
CA ASP A 657 40.82 -11.40 23.44
C ASP A 657 41.25 -11.46 21.95
N ASP A 658 41.07 -10.38 21.20
CA ASP A 658 41.42 -10.25 19.79
C ASP A 658 42.59 -9.28 19.58
N VAL A 659 43.76 -9.84 19.23
CA VAL A 659 45.02 -9.11 19.06
C VAL A 659 45.69 -9.53 17.75
N ASP A 660 46.16 -8.55 16.99
CA ASP A 660 47.13 -8.74 15.91
C ASP A 660 48.54 -8.67 16.51
N ARG A 661 49.25 -9.81 16.50
CA ARG A 661 50.60 -9.96 17.08
C ARG A 661 51.72 -9.67 16.09
N TYR A 662 51.39 -9.45 14.83
CA TYR A 662 52.35 -9.16 13.77
C TYR A 662 51.92 -7.93 12.95
N PRO A 663 51.51 -6.81 13.59
CA PRO A 663 51.01 -5.66 12.87
C PRO A 663 52.14 -4.91 12.16
N GLU A 664 51.80 -4.30 11.02
CA GLU A 664 52.71 -3.44 10.27
C GLU A 664 52.14 -2.02 10.12
N VAL A 665 53.01 -1.02 9.96
CA VAL A 665 52.56 0.37 9.77
C VAL A 665 52.05 0.54 8.34
N LEU A 666 50.79 0.99 8.18
CA LEU A 666 50.27 1.42 6.90
C LEU A 666 50.70 2.86 6.60
N LEU A 667 51.66 3.04 5.70
CA LEU A 667 52.14 4.37 5.30
C LEU A 667 51.16 5.04 4.33
N GLY A 668 50.79 6.29 4.63
CA GLY A 668 50.04 7.13 3.71
C GLY A 668 50.88 7.51 2.50
N ASN A 669 50.27 7.56 1.31
CA ASN A 669 50.91 8.19 0.17
C ASN A 669 51.18 9.66 0.51
N SER A 670 52.45 10.02 0.55
CA SER A 670 52.94 11.38 0.78
C SER A 670 52.64 12.28 -0.44
N SER A 671 51.37 12.57 -0.67
CA SER A 671 50.96 13.63 -1.63
C SER A 671 49.65 14.35 -1.29
N THR A 672 48.95 14.06 -0.20
CA THR A 672 47.76 14.83 0.23
C THR A 672 47.64 14.95 1.75
N ALA A 673 48.74 15.29 2.43
CA ALA A 673 48.71 15.65 3.85
C ALA A 673 48.87 17.17 4.02
N ALA A 674 47.76 17.90 3.90
CA ALA A 674 47.55 19.15 4.59
C ALA A 674 46.05 19.45 4.62
N SER A 675 45.50 19.61 5.83
CA SER A 675 44.11 19.91 6.17
C SER A 675 43.16 18.71 6.25
N GLU A 676 43.18 18.02 7.39
CA GLU A 676 42.03 17.92 8.31
C GLU A 676 42.34 16.87 9.37
N THR A 677 42.79 17.34 10.53
CA THR A 677 42.80 16.56 11.76
C THR A 677 41.71 17.13 12.66
N GLU A 678 40.54 16.50 12.71
CA GLU A 678 39.73 16.58 13.93
C GLU A 678 40.29 15.59 14.96
N PRO A 679 40.26 15.94 16.26
CA PRO A 679 40.76 15.06 17.30
C PRO A 679 39.87 13.82 17.43
N ALA A 680 40.48 12.69 17.77
CA ALA A 680 39.77 11.46 18.11
C ALA A 680 38.67 11.75 19.16
N LYS A 681 37.40 11.53 18.79
CA LYS A 681 36.31 11.45 19.77
C LYS A 681 36.51 10.17 20.58
N GLU A 682 36.57 10.29 21.91
CA GLU A 682 36.26 9.15 22.79
C GLU A 682 34.81 8.75 22.50
N TYR A 683 34.61 7.65 21.77
CA TYR A 683 33.30 7.10 21.46
C TYR A 683 33.06 5.86 22.31
N THR A 684 32.00 5.89 23.12
CA THR A 684 31.48 4.68 23.77
C THR A 684 30.63 3.90 22.77
N PRO A 685 30.73 2.56 22.66
CA PRO A 685 30.12 1.76 21.57
C PRO A 685 28.58 1.67 21.53
N LEU A 686 27.85 2.62 22.14
CA LEU A 686 26.42 2.47 22.45
C LEU A 686 25.50 3.61 21.96
N ASP A 687 26.02 4.66 21.31
CA ASP A 687 25.19 5.83 20.96
C ASP A 687 24.70 5.86 19.51
N ASP A 688 25.05 4.85 18.69
CA ASP A 688 24.41 4.64 17.39
C ASP A 688 23.25 3.63 17.56
N PRO A 689 21.98 4.09 17.54
CA PRO A 689 20.83 3.22 17.68
C PRO A 689 20.71 2.19 16.55
N LEU A 690 21.29 2.45 15.36
CA LEU A 690 21.23 1.57 14.20
C LEU A 690 22.32 0.49 14.25
N LEU A 691 23.55 0.82 14.64
CA LEU A 691 24.58 -0.17 14.96
C LEU A 691 24.13 -1.06 16.12
N THR A 692 23.47 -0.47 17.13
CA THR A 692 22.87 -1.24 18.23
C THR A 692 21.72 -2.14 17.73
N LEU A 693 20.93 -1.70 16.75
CA LEU A 693 19.87 -2.48 16.10
C LEU A 693 20.47 -3.65 15.27
N LEU A 694 21.45 -3.38 14.41
CA LEU A 694 22.13 -4.40 13.58
C LEU A 694 22.86 -5.43 14.45
N LEU A 695 23.53 -4.99 15.52
CA LEU A 695 24.19 -5.86 16.49
C LEU A 695 23.18 -6.67 17.34
N ALA A 696 22.00 -6.13 17.65
CA ALA A 696 20.97 -6.79 18.47
C ALA A 696 20.06 -7.75 17.66
N PHE A 697 19.63 -7.38 16.46
CA PHE A 697 18.67 -8.14 15.65
C PHE A 697 19.30 -9.24 14.79
N ALA A 698 20.61 -9.23 14.59
CA ALA A 698 21.37 -10.35 14.01
C ALA A 698 21.22 -11.68 14.82
N SER A 699 20.65 -11.62 16.03
CA SER A 699 20.33 -12.78 16.87
C SER A 699 18.98 -13.45 16.58
N CYS A 700 18.09 -12.85 15.77
CA CYS A 700 16.69 -13.27 15.67
C CYS A 700 16.15 -13.62 14.26
N GLY A 701 16.96 -13.59 13.20
CA GLY A 701 16.54 -14.09 11.87
C GLY A 701 15.39 -13.33 11.19
N ILE A 702 15.07 -12.11 11.66
CA ILE A 702 14.04 -11.23 11.08
C ILE A 702 14.72 -9.95 10.59
N ALA A 703 15.50 -10.04 9.51
CA ALA A 703 16.15 -8.89 8.91
C ALA A 703 15.19 -8.11 7.98
N PHE A 704 14.30 -8.82 7.28
CA PHE A 704 13.50 -8.26 6.19
C PHE A 704 12.50 -7.16 6.60
N CYS A 705 11.94 -7.21 7.81
CA CYS A 705 10.93 -6.23 8.25
C CYS A 705 11.52 -4.93 8.81
N ILE A 706 12.79 -4.91 9.21
CA ILE A 706 13.42 -3.77 9.88
C ILE A 706 14.13 -2.85 8.88
N ILE A 707 14.65 -3.40 7.79
CA ILE A 707 15.42 -2.69 6.75
C ILE A 707 14.60 -1.56 6.09
N ARG A 708 13.28 -1.73 5.92
CA ARG A 708 12.38 -0.69 5.36
C ARG A 708 12.15 0.53 6.25
N SER A 709 12.41 0.46 7.56
CA SER A 709 12.18 1.59 8.49
C SER A 709 13.30 2.63 8.48
N ILE A 710 14.45 2.35 7.83
CA ILE A 710 15.69 3.13 7.94
C ILE A 710 15.68 4.38 7.04
N ARG A 711 14.66 4.49 6.16
CA ARG A 711 14.45 5.56 5.15
C ARG A 711 14.23 6.98 5.69
N LYS A 712 14.44 7.24 6.97
CA LYS A 712 14.23 8.57 7.55
C LYS A 712 15.42 8.91 8.41
N HIS A 713 16.41 9.58 7.83
CA HIS A 713 17.11 10.75 8.38
C HIS A 713 18.28 11.10 7.44
N PRO A 714 18.32 12.30 6.81
CA PRO A 714 19.54 13.09 6.86
C PRO A 714 19.78 13.62 8.28
#